data_AF-A0A8J1M2P2-F1
#
_entry.id   AF-A0A8J1M2P2-F1
#
_cell.length_a   1.000
_cell.length_b   1.000
_cell.length_c   1.000
_cell.angle_alpha   90.00
_cell.angle_beta   90.00
_cell.angle_gamma   90.00
#
_symmetry.space_group_name_H-M   'P 1'
#
loop_
_entity.id
_entity.type
_entity.pdbx_description
1 polymer ?
#
loop_
_entity_poly.entity_id
_entity_poly.type
_entity_poly.pdbx_seq_one_letter_code
_entity_poly.pdbx_strand_id
1 'polypeptide(L)'
;MNYIMKIRRHFQRTVLLLSTFCMVSIVISAYYLYSGYKQDNDLSEVSVEVDCQDFDSLPYKLLGGQTGRPSVFLRTDPFILVFIESQYSQLGQDIISVLESSRFKFNAEIAQGKGDLPHLTENHIGKYALIIYENFMKYVNMDMWNKDLLDKYCLQYGVSIIGFLKGNENSIQSFHPKGFSFRVNSNMAVKNCCINRHTSLLHITKSSNTGKGQLFGNEWTVFEVNNSFYQPVVFTKVKMPVGGPAQLSKLSMFATVIYDLGLHDGIQRVFFGNNLNFWLHKLIFVDAISFLTNKRLTLSLKRYILVDIDDIFVGKEGTRMKANDVKALLETQMLLRSKVTNFTFNLGFSGKFYHTGTEKEDKGDDLLLGSVDEFWWFPHMWSHMQPHLFHNESSLVEQMMLNKKFALEHGIPTDMGYAVAPHHSGVYPVHVQLYEAWKKIWGIKVTSTEEYPHLKPARYRQGFIHKNIMVLPRQTCGLFTHTIFYKEYPGGPSELDRSIQGGELFFTLVLNPISIFMTHLSNYGNDRLGLYTFVNLAKFVESWTNLQLLTLPPVQLAQKYFQLFPEQRDPIWQNPCDDKRHRDIWSKEKTCDRLPKFLVIGPQKTGTTALYLFLVMHPSIISNSPNPKTFEEMQFFNGNNYHRGVDWYMDFFPVPSNLSTDFLFEKSANYFHSEEAPERVAALVPKAKIITILIDPSDRAYSWYQHQRAHQDSTALKFSFYEVITAGPHAPAHLKLLQRKCLVPGWYANHIEKWLEYFPPSQLHIIDGQQLRSDPANVMEEVQKFLGVSPYYNYSDALAFDSQKGFWCQLLEEGKTKCLGKSKGRKYPPMDSECRAFLSSYYQDHNVELSKLLHRLGQPLPSWLRKELQKVR
;
A
#
# COMPACT_ATOMS: atom_id res chain seq x y z
N MET A 1 -43.27 21.02 31.58
CA MET A 1 -42.01 21.05 32.35
C MET A 1 -41.54 19.64 32.78
N ASN A 2 -41.57 18.61 31.91
CA ASN A 2 -41.34 17.21 32.34
C ASN A 2 -40.42 16.35 31.43
N TYR A 3 -39.91 16.88 30.31
CA TYR A 3 -39.04 16.15 29.38
C TYR A 3 -37.55 16.51 29.57
N ILE A 4 -37.25 17.79 29.76
CA ILE A 4 -35.89 18.31 29.98
C ILE A 4 -35.27 17.77 31.29
N MET A 5 -36.07 17.62 32.35
CA MET A 5 -35.58 17.03 33.61
C MET A 5 -35.26 15.53 33.49
N LYS A 6 -36.00 14.79 32.65
CA LYS A 6 -35.71 13.38 32.37
C LYS A 6 -34.40 13.22 31.60
N ILE A 7 -34.18 14.03 30.57
CA ILE A 7 -32.93 14.03 29.79
C ILE A 7 -31.73 14.38 30.68
N ARG A 8 -31.87 15.39 31.56
CA ARG A 8 -30.79 15.79 32.47
C ARG A 8 -30.43 14.69 33.48
N ARG A 9 -31.42 13.94 33.98
CA ARG A 9 -31.20 12.76 34.85
C ARG A 9 -30.55 11.59 34.12
N HIS A 10 -30.95 11.32 32.87
CA HIS A 10 -30.31 10.27 32.07
C HIS A 10 -28.86 10.64 31.74
N PHE A 11 -28.60 11.88 31.33
CA PHE A 11 -27.25 12.36 31.06
C PHE A 11 -26.35 12.30 32.31
N GLN A 12 -26.85 12.73 33.48
CA GLN A 12 -26.10 12.60 34.73
C GLN A 12 -25.79 11.14 35.10
N ARG A 13 -26.75 10.22 34.91
CA ARG A 13 -26.52 8.78 35.12
C ARG A 13 -25.47 8.21 34.18
N THR A 14 -25.49 8.61 32.90
CA THR A 14 -24.51 8.15 31.91
C THR A 14 -23.11 8.69 32.22
N VAL A 15 -22.99 9.95 32.63
CA VAL A 15 -21.70 10.54 33.04
C VAL A 15 -21.15 9.86 34.30
N LEU A 16 -22.00 9.57 35.29
CA LEU A 16 -21.61 8.81 36.49
C LEU A 16 -21.18 7.37 36.19
N LEU A 17 -21.85 6.71 35.25
CA LEU A 17 -21.47 5.36 34.79
C LEU A 17 -20.12 5.40 34.04
N LEU A 18 -19.88 6.40 33.21
CA LEU A 18 -18.61 6.58 32.49
C LEU A 18 -17.46 6.91 33.44
N SER A 19 -17.69 7.78 34.44
CA SER A 19 -16.66 8.10 35.42
C SER A 19 -16.33 6.90 36.30
N THR A 20 -17.33 6.11 36.72
CA THR A 20 -17.09 4.88 37.49
C THR A 20 -16.35 3.83 36.67
N PHE A 21 -16.69 3.65 35.39
CA PHE A 21 -15.94 2.74 34.50
C PHE A 21 -14.48 3.17 34.32
N CYS A 22 -14.23 4.47 34.16
CA CYS A 22 -12.86 5.01 34.07
C CYS A 22 -12.08 4.77 35.37
N MET A 23 -12.69 5.01 36.52
CA MET A 23 -12.03 4.79 37.81
C MET A 23 -11.73 3.31 38.05
N VAL A 24 -12.65 2.41 37.72
CA VAL A 24 -12.43 0.96 37.80
C VAL A 24 -11.31 0.53 36.84
N SER A 25 -11.28 1.06 35.62
CA SER A 25 -10.21 0.80 34.65
C SER A 25 -8.84 1.28 35.16
N ILE A 26 -8.78 2.46 35.78
CA ILE A 26 -7.54 2.99 36.38
C ILE A 26 -7.09 2.11 37.54
N VAL A 27 -8.00 1.65 38.40
CA VAL A 27 -7.68 0.75 39.52
C VAL A 27 -7.20 -0.61 39.02
N ILE A 28 -7.82 -1.17 37.98
CA ILE A 28 -7.38 -2.43 37.36
C ILE A 28 -6.00 -2.25 36.71
N SER A 29 -5.79 -1.16 35.95
CA SER A 29 -4.46 -0.86 35.38
C SER A 29 -3.41 -0.66 36.47
N ALA A 30 -3.72 0.06 37.53
CA ALA A 30 -2.81 0.25 38.66
C ALA A 30 -2.52 -1.07 39.38
N TYR A 31 -3.51 -1.94 39.54
CA TYR A 31 -3.33 -3.28 40.11
C TYR A 31 -2.40 -4.13 39.23
N TYR A 32 -2.58 -4.15 37.90
CA TYR A 32 -1.68 -4.90 37.01
C TYR A 32 -0.28 -4.29 36.93
N LEU A 33 -0.14 -2.95 36.97
CA LEU A 33 1.15 -2.28 37.06
C LEU A 33 1.88 -2.60 38.36
N TYR A 34 1.16 -2.65 39.50
CA TYR A 34 1.75 -2.91 40.81
C TYR A 34 2.00 -4.40 41.07
N SER A 35 1.16 -5.27 40.53
CA SER A 35 1.31 -6.73 40.60
C SER A 35 2.42 -7.23 39.66
N GLY A 36 2.58 -6.59 38.49
CA GLY A 36 3.68 -6.85 37.57
C GLY A 36 5.05 -6.47 38.14
N TYR A 37 5.11 -5.47 39.02
CA TYR A 37 6.35 -5.04 39.68
C TYR A 37 6.87 -6.03 40.74
N LYS A 38 6.01 -6.94 41.24
CA LYS A 38 6.39 -7.90 42.31
C LYS A 38 6.93 -9.23 41.80
N GLN A 39 6.97 -9.45 40.48
CA GLN A 39 7.43 -10.72 39.89
C GLN A 39 8.87 -10.66 39.33
N ASP A 40 9.56 -9.52 39.48
CA ASP A 40 10.94 -9.29 38.98
C ASP A 40 12.04 -9.38 40.05
N ASN A 41 11.70 -9.76 41.28
CA ASN A 41 12.70 -10.03 42.33
C ASN A 41 12.73 -11.52 42.69
N ASP A 42 13.30 -12.33 41.80
CA ASP A 42 13.94 -13.59 42.21
C ASP A 42 15.22 -13.83 41.40
N LEU A 43 16.31 -13.43 42.04
CA LEU A 43 17.68 -13.96 42.05
C LEU A 43 18.28 -14.53 40.75
N SER A 44 19.32 -13.81 40.33
CA SER A 44 20.40 -14.21 39.43
C SER A 44 21.08 -15.52 39.87
N GLU A 45 20.87 -16.59 39.13
CA GLU A 45 21.76 -17.75 39.11
C GLU A 45 22.78 -17.63 37.96
N VAL A 46 24.05 -17.61 38.35
CA VAL A 46 25.23 -17.70 37.48
C VAL A 46 25.11 -18.95 36.62
N SER A 47 24.97 -18.77 35.30
CA SER A 47 24.78 -19.88 34.35
C SER A 47 26.07 -20.19 33.59
N VAL A 48 26.53 -21.43 33.77
CA VAL A 48 27.63 -22.08 33.05
C VAL A 48 27.36 -22.03 31.54
N GLU A 49 28.35 -21.61 30.77
CA GLU A 49 28.34 -21.59 29.30
C GLU A 49 28.17 -23.01 28.76
N VAL A 50 27.19 -23.21 27.87
CA VAL A 50 27.04 -24.44 27.07
C VAL A 50 26.95 -24.04 25.60
N ASP A 51 27.89 -24.53 24.80
CA ASP A 51 28.11 -24.18 23.39
C ASP A 51 27.22 -25.01 22.44
N CYS A 52 26.83 -24.48 21.27
CA CYS A 52 26.05 -25.26 20.28
C CYS A 52 26.92 -26.36 19.58
N GLN A 53 28.16 -26.62 20.03
CA GLN A 53 29.03 -27.68 19.52
C GLN A 53 28.51 -29.09 19.85
N ASP A 54 27.75 -29.25 20.94
CA ASP A 54 27.07 -30.52 21.29
C ASP A 54 25.98 -30.93 20.27
N PHE A 55 25.65 -30.06 19.28
CA PHE A 55 24.61 -30.29 18.28
C PHE A 55 25.14 -30.90 16.97
N ASP A 56 26.46 -30.93 16.76
CA ASP A 56 27.11 -31.47 15.55
C ASP A 56 27.22 -33.01 15.57
N SER A 57 26.93 -33.68 16.70
CA SER A 57 27.06 -35.14 16.87
C SER A 57 25.78 -35.95 16.62
N LEU A 58 24.73 -35.35 16.05
CA LEU A 58 23.46 -36.04 15.77
C LEU A 58 23.52 -36.86 14.47
N PRO A 59 22.91 -38.06 14.41
CA PRO A 59 23.06 -39.00 13.30
C PRO A 59 22.14 -38.66 12.12
N TYR A 60 22.16 -37.42 11.63
CA TYR A 60 21.44 -37.06 10.42
C TYR A 60 22.39 -37.21 9.23
N LYS A 61 22.41 -38.41 8.65
CA LYS A 61 23.20 -38.72 7.45
C LYS A 61 22.87 -37.72 6.34
N LEU A 62 23.92 -37.06 5.83
CA LEU A 62 23.88 -36.29 4.59
C LEU A 62 23.34 -37.18 3.46
N LEU A 63 22.13 -36.91 2.99
CA LEU A 63 21.79 -37.23 1.61
C LEU A 63 22.33 -36.08 0.77
N GLY A 64 23.41 -36.36 0.03
CA GLY A 64 23.97 -35.43 -0.95
C GLY A 64 22.87 -34.92 -1.87
N GLY A 65 22.88 -33.62 -2.14
CA GLY A 65 21.85 -32.96 -2.94
C GLY A 65 21.68 -33.66 -4.28
N GLN A 66 20.54 -34.34 -4.45
CA GLN A 66 20.01 -34.58 -5.78
C GLN A 66 19.47 -33.25 -6.29
N THR A 67 20.37 -32.46 -6.84
CA THR A 67 20.05 -31.33 -7.70
C THR A 67 19.45 -31.87 -9.00
N GLY A 68 18.23 -31.42 -9.30
CA GLY A 68 17.69 -31.41 -10.66
C GLY A 68 16.63 -32.49 -10.94
N ARG A 69 15.36 -32.16 -10.68
CA ARG A 69 14.28 -32.75 -11.50
C ARG A 69 14.29 -32.08 -12.88
N PRO A 70 14.12 -32.82 -13.99
CA PRO A 70 14.13 -32.28 -15.34
C PRO A 70 13.03 -31.23 -15.55
N SER A 71 13.38 -30.20 -16.31
CA SER A 71 12.57 -29.05 -16.66
C SER A 71 11.42 -29.39 -17.61
N VAL A 72 10.26 -29.76 -17.08
CA VAL A 72 8.97 -29.50 -17.74
C VAL A 72 7.94 -29.10 -16.68
N PHE A 73 8.27 -28.09 -15.85
CA PHE A 73 7.25 -27.47 -14.99
C PHE A 73 6.46 -26.47 -15.83
N LEU A 74 5.15 -26.70 -15.96
CA LEU A 74 4.24 -25.66 -16.42
C LEU A 74 4.43 -24.44 -15.51
N ARG A 75 4.55 -23.25 -16.11
CA ARG A 75 4.88 -22.02 -15.37
C ARG A 75 3.80 -21.74 -14.32
N THR A 76 4.23 -21.34 -13.12
CA THR A 76 3.34 -20.70 -12.14
C THR A 76 3.60 -19.21 -12.09
N ASP A 77 2.60 -18.41 -11.71
CA ASP A 77 2.82 -17.02 -11.36
C ASP A 77 3.45 -16.89 -9.97
N PRO A 78 4.29 -15.87 -9.71
CA PRO A 78 4.94 -15.67 -8.41
C PRO A 78 3.95 -15.06 -7.40
N PHE A 79 2.83 -15.73 -7.18
CA PHE A 79 1.81 -15.39 -6.20
C PHE A 79 1.78 -16.43 -5.08
N ILE A 80 1.42 -15.98 -3.88
CA ILE A 80 1.27 -16.83 -2.69
C ILE A 80 -0.22 -16.97 -2.38
N LEU A 81 -0.68 -18.19 -2.13
CA LEU A 81 -2.01 -18.42 -1.55
C LEU A 81 -1.86 -18.57 -0.03
N VAL A 82 -2.54 -17.73 0.74
CA VAL A 82 -2.48 -17.74 2.21
C VAL A 82 -3.84 -18.12 2.77
N PHE A 83 -3.89 -19.23 3.50
CA PHE A 83 -5.07 -19.66 4.24
C PHE A 83 -4.98 -19.18 5.69
N ILE A 84 -5.85 -18.24 6.05
CA ILE A 84 -5.97 -17.64 7.39
C ILE A 84 -7.21 -18.18 8.12
N GLU A 85 -7.21 -18.16 9.44
CA GLU A 85 -8.37 -18.59 10.24
C GLU A 85 -9.49 -17.54 10.25
N SER A 86 -9.12 -16.27 10.30
CA SER A 86 -10.04 -15.14 10.19
C SER A 86 -9.28 -13.89 9.75
N GLN A 87 -10.01 -12.88 9.28
CA GLN A 87 -9.43 -11.57 8.94
C GLN A 87 -8.73 -10.87 10.12
N TYR A 88 -9.00 -11.30 11.36
CA TYR A 88 -8.46 -10.69 12.58
C TYR A 88 -7.44 -11.57 13.29
N SER A 89 -7.08 -12.73 12.73
CA SER A 89 -6.14 -13.62 13.39
C SER A 89 -4.74 -13.02 13.42
N GLN A 90 -4.11 -12.98 14.59
CA GLN A 90 -2.82 -12.32 14.78
C GLN A 90 -1.73 -12.92 13.89
N LEU A 91 -1.61 -14.25 13.84
CA LEU A 91 -0.59 -14.91 13.03
C LEU A 91 -0.85 -14.71 11.53
N GLY A 92 -2.11 -14.77 11.09
CA GLY A 92 -2.50 -14.44 9.72
C GLY A 92 -2.09 -13.00 9.35
N GLN A 93 -2.33 -12.04 10.24
CA GLN A 93 -1.91 -10.65 10.07
C GLN A 93 -0.38 -10.49 10.07
N ASP A 94 0.34 -11.25 10.89
CA ASP A 94 1.81 -11.24 10.91
C ASP A 94 2.40 -11.79 9.61
N ILE A 95 1.82 -12.89 9.08
CA ILE A 95 2.17 -13.46 7.78
C ILE A 95 1.94 -12.42 6.68
N ILE A 96 0.74 -11.86 6.61
CA ILE A 96 0.37 -10.82 5.63
C ILE A 96 1.32 -9.63 5.72
N SER A 97 1.61 -9.13 6.92
CA SER A 97 2.52 -8.01 7.15
C SER A 97 3.94 -8.27 6.60
N VAL A 98 4.46 -9.50 6.71
CA VAL A 98 5.74 -9.90 6.11
C VAL A 98 5.67 -9.88 4.58
N LEU A 99 4.60 -10.43 4.00
CA LEU A 99 4.41 -10.47 2.55
C LEU A 99 4.25 -9.08 1.94
N GLU A 100 3.45 -8.21 2.58
CA GLU A 100 3.23 -6.82 2.20
C GLU A 100 4.54 -6.01 2.26
N SER A 101 5.29 -6.13 3.36
CA SER A 101 6.58 -5.43 3.52
C SER A 101 7.60 -5.90 2.48
N SER A 102 7.59 -7.18 2.12
CA SER A 102 8.45 -7.77 1.09
C SER A 102 7.95 -7.52 -0.33
N ARG A 103 6.75 -6.94 -0.49
CA ARG A 103 6.06 -6.68 -1.77
C ARG A 103 5.84 -7.95 -2.61
N PHE A 104 5.60 -9.07 -1.94
CA PHE A 104 5.24 -10.32 -2.58
C PHE A 104 3.73 -10.33 -2.85
N LYS A 105 3.34 -10.71 -4.07
CA LYS A 105 1.92 -10.80 -4.42
C LYS A 105 1.29 -12.00 -3.73
N PHE A 106 0.13 -11.81 -3.11
CA PHE A 106 -0.57 -12.88 -2.42
C PHE A 106 -2.08 -12.71 -2.49
N ASN A 107 -2.80 -13.81 -2.34
CA ASN A 107 -4.23 -13.85 -2.09
C ASN A 107 -4.46 -14.51 -0.73
N ALA A 108 -5.22 -13.86 0.15
CA ALA A 108 -5.57 -14.40 1.46
C ALA A 108 -7.02 -14.90 1.47
N GLU A 109 -7.22 -16.14 1.87
CA GLU A 109 -8.51 -16.82 1.91
C GLU A 109 -8.77 -17.37 3.32
N ILE A 110 -10.03 -17.33 3.76
CA ILE A 110 -10.41 -17.94 5.05
C ILE A 110 -10.47 -19.45 4.86
N ALA A 111 -9.72 -20.20 5.67
CA ALA A 111 -9.63 -21.65 5.62
C ALA A 111 -10.94 -22.32 6.09
N GLN A 112 -11.90 -22.49 5.18
CA GLN A 112 -13.12 -23.23 5.45
C GLN A 112 -12.81 -24.73 5.53
N GLY A 113 -13.26 -25.41 6.59
CA GLY A 113 -13.09 -26.86 6.73
C GLY A 113 -13.99 -27.69 5.80
N LYS A 114 -15.03 -27.06 5.23
CA LYS A 114 -15.97 -27.59 4.25
C LYS A 114 -16.37 -26.44 3.31
N GLY A 115 -15.62 -26.22 2.25
CA GLY A 115 -15.84 -25.17 1.26
C GLY A 115 -14.99 -25.42 0.01
N ASP A 116 -15.34 -24.79 -1.10
CA ASP A 116 -14.60 -24.94 -2.34
C ASP A 116 -13.24 -24.22 -2.26
N LEU A 117 -12.20 -24.85 -2.81
CA LEU A 117 -10.91 -24.20 -2.98
C LEU A 117 -11.01 -23.07 -4.02
N PRO A 118 -10.24 -21.97 -3.86
CA PRO A 118 -10.16 -20.94 -4.87
C PRO A 118 -9.61 -21.51 -6.18
N HIS A 119 -9.89 -20.85 -7.30
CA HIS A 119 -9.32 -21.25 -8.60
C HIS A 119 -7.79 -21.27 -8.56
N LEU A 120 -7.21 -22.46 -8.73
CA LEU A 120 -5.76 -22.70 -8.65
C LEU A 120 -5.05 -22.55 -10.00
N THR A 121 -5.79 -22.57 -11.12
CA THR A 121 -5.23 -22.48 -12.48
C THR A 121 -6.01 -21.49 -13.32
N GLU A 122 -5.33 -20.85 -14.28
CA GLU A 122 -5.91 -19.96 -15.27
C GLU A 122 -5.23 -20.25 -16.62
N ASN A 123 -6.00 -20.59 -17.66
CA ASN A 123 -5.47 -20.93 -18.99
C ASN A 123 -4.31 -21.97 -18.98
N HIS A 124 -4.43 -23.01 -18.13
CA HIS A 124 -3.41 -24.06 -17.92
C HIS A 124 -2.08 -23.58 -17.29
N ILE A 125 -2.06 -22.39 -16.72
CA ILE A 125 -0.96 -21.83 -15.91
C ILE A 125 -1.35 -21.95 -14.43
N GLY A 126 -0.42 -22.38 -13.58
CA GLY A 126 -0.68 -22.45 -12.14
C GLY A 126 -0.63 -21.06 -11.52
N LYS A 127 -1.67 -20.68 -10.79
CA LYS A 127 -1.80 -19.31 -10.28
C LYS A 127 -0.84 -19.00 -9.13
N TYR A 128 -0.49 -19.99 -8.32
CA TYR A 128 0.29 -19.81 -7.09
C TYR A 128 1.59 -20.59 -7.12
N ALA A 129 2.68 -19.98 -6.68
CA ALA A 129 4.00 -20.60 -6.54
C ALA A 129 4.27 -21.17 -5.14
N LEU A 130 3.48 -20.76 -4.15
CA LEU A 130 3.61 -21.18 -2.75
C LEU A 130 2.23 -21.13 -2.08
N ILE A 131 1.96 -22.08 -1.19
CA ILE A 131 0.77 -22.09 -0.35
C ILE A 131 1.20 -21.98 1.13
N ILE A 132 0.53 -21.13 1.90
CA ILE A 132 0.81 -20.92 3.32
C ILE A 132 -0.46 -21.18 4.12
N TYR A 133 -0.36 -22.02 5.15
CA TYR A 133 -1.44 -22.27 6.11
C TYR A 133 -1.08 -21.69 7.47
N GLU A 134 -1.85 -20.71 7.93
CA GLU A 134 -1.80 -20.20 9.30
C GLU A 134 -2.10 -21.32 10.32
N ASN A 135 -2.97 -22.27 9.96
CA ASN A 135 -3.24 -23.44 10.76
C ASN A 135 -3.18 -24.68 9.87
N PHE A 136 -2.06 -25.40 9.93
CA PHE A 136 -1.84 -26.57 9.07
C PHE A 136 -2.83 -27.71 9.35
N MET A 137 -3.46 -27.76 10.53
CA MET A 137 -4.49 -28.75 10.82
C MET A 137 -5.70 -28.63 9.89
N LYS A 138 -5.94 -27.46 9.27
CA LYS A 138 -6.97 -27.29 8.23
C LYS A 138 -6.66 -28.09 6.97
N TYR A 139 -5.39 -28.19 6.57
CA TYR A 139 -4.94 -29.02 5.46
C TYR A 139 -4.95 -30.52 5.81
N VAL A 140 -4.61 -30.87 7.07
CA VAL A 140 -4.65 -32.26 7.55
C VAL A 140 -6.09 -32.79 7.60
N ASN A 141 -7.03 -31.97 8.04
CA ASN A 141 -8.44 -32.32 8.23
C ASN A 141 -9.34 -31.96 7.03
N MET A 142 -8.76 -31.51 5.92
CA MET A 142 -9.47 -31.21 4.67
C MET A 142 -10.17 -32.47 4.15
N ASP A 143 -11.33 -32.30 3.50
CA ASP A 143 -11.99 -33.41 2.82
C ASP A 143 -11.09 -33.99 1.70
N MET A 144 -11.31 -35.27 1.40
CA MET A 144 -10.44 -36.00 0.48
C MET A 144 -10.41 -35.41 -0.93
N TRP A 145 -11.51 -34.82 -1.41
CA TRP A 145 -11.60 -34.30 -2.77
C TRP A 145 -10.77 -33.02 -2.92
N ASN A 146 -10.97 -32.05 -2.02
CA ASN A 146 -10.18 -30.82 -2.02
C ASN A 146 -8.70 -31.11 -1.77
N LYS A 147 -8.39 -32.05 -0.86
CA LYS A 147 -7.01 -32.45 -0.57
C LYS A 147 -6.33 -33.05 -1.81
N ASP A 148 -6.98 -33.99 -2.48
CA ASP A 148 -6.46 -34.59 -3.72
C ASP A 148 -6.28 -33.56 -4.83
N LEU A 149 -7.21 -32.62 -4.98
CA LEU A 149 -7.09 -31.51 -5.94
C LEU A 149 -5.86 -30.63 -5.66
N LEU A 150 -5.66 -30.24 -4.39
CA LEU A 150 -4.53 -29.40 -4.00
C LEU A 150 -3.20 -30.14 -4.10
N ASP A 151 -3.16 -31.42 -3.73
CA ASP A 151 -1.96 -32.25 -3.81
C ASP A 151 -1.56 -32.50 -5.28
N LYS A 152 -2.54 -32.78 -6.16
CA LYS A 152 -2.32 -32.84 -7.62
C LYS A 152 -1.79 -31.54 -8.18
N TYR A 153 -2.35 -30.40 -7.75
CA TYR A 153 -1.84 -29.08 -8.14
C TYR A 153 -0.38 -28.90 -7.70
N CYS A 154 -0.06 -29.22 -6.45
CA CYS A 154 1.30 -29.13 -5.92
C CYS A 154 2.29 -30.00 -6.70
N LEU A 155 1.90 -31.24 -7.03
CA LEU A 155 2.73 -32.16 -7.80
C LEU A 155 2.92 -31.71 -9.26
N GLN A 156 1.84 -31.28 -9.92
CA GLN A 156 1.86 -30.89 -11.33
C GLN A 156 2.69 -29.61 -11.56
N TYR A 157 2.59 -28.64 -10.66
CA TYR A 157 3.21 -27.32 -10.81
C TYR A 157 4.44 -27.10 -9.91
N GLY A 158 4.83 -28.10 -9.12
CA GLY A 158 5.98 -28.02 -8.21
C GLY A 158 5.79 -27.01 -7.08
N VAL A 159 4.55 -26.87 -6.58
CA VAL A 159 4.20 -25.91 -5.53
C VAL A 159 4.44 -26.53 -4.16
N SER A 160 5.08 -25.77 -3.29
CA SER A 160 5.41 -26.18 -1.92
C SER A 160 4.46 -25.56 -0.89
N ILE A 161 4.52 -26.03 0.35
CA ILE A 161 3.62 -25.57 1.43
C ILE A 161 4.40 -25.09 2.65
N ILE A 162 4.02 -23.95 3.24
CA ILE A 162 4.43 -23.57 4.60
C ILE A 162 3.22 -23.77 5.53
N GLY A 163 3.43 -24.42 6.67
CA GLY A 163 2.37 -24.69 7.64
C GLY A 163 2.76 -24.30 9.06
N PHE A 164 1.86 -23.65 9.77
CA PHE A 164 2.01 -23.38 11.20
C PHE A 164 1.19 -24.38 12.02
N LEU A 165 1.83 -24.98 13.02
CA LEU A 165 1.26 -25.90 13.99
C LEU A 165 1.43 -25.29 15.38
N LYS A 166 0.70 -24.20 15.62
CA LYS A 166 0.72 -23.48 16.90
C LYS A 166 -0.17 -24.21 17.93
N GLY A 167 0.39 -24.50 19.10
CA GLY A 167 -0.38 -24.99 20.25
C GLY A 167 -1.30 -23.92 20.85
N ASN A 168 -2.41 -24.38 21.44
CA ASN A 168 -3.31 -23.59 22.28
C ASN A 168 -3.63 -24.37 23.57
N GLU A 169 -4.29 -23.75 24.55
CA GLU A 169 -4.64 -24.40 25.83
C GLU A 169 -5.44 -25.71 25.64
N ASN A 170 -6.22 -25.80 24.56
CA ASN A 170 -7.03 -26.98 24.21
C ASN A 170 -6.31 -27.99 23.31
N SER A 171 -5.03 -27.77 23.00
CA SER A 171 -4.29 -28.64 22.09
C SER A 171 -3.93 -29.95 22.75
N ILE A 172 -4.04 -31.04 21.97
CA ILE A 172 -3.57 -32.35 22.40
C ILE A 172 -2.07 -32.25 22.69
N GLN A 173 -1.67 -32.66 23.89
CA GLN A 173 -0.30 -32.48 24.39
C GLN A 173 0.74 -33.21 23.52
N SER A 174 0.42 -34.39 22.99
CA SER A 174 1.27 -35.13 22.07
C SER A 174 0.46 -35.94 21.07
N PHE A 175 0.72 -35.77 19.76
CA PHE A 175 -0.01 -36.49 18.71
C PHE A 175 0.83 -36.66 17.41
N HIS A 176 0.38 -37.55 16.53
CA HIS A 176 0.89 -37.68 15.15
C HIS A 176 -0.14 -37.10 14.18
N PRO A 177 0.19 -36.08 13.39
CA PRO A 177 -0.72 -35.58 12.36
C PRO A 177 -1.04 -36.68 11.33
N LYS A 178 -2.30 -36.81 10.95
CA LYS A 178 -2.74 -37.85 10.01
C LYS A 178 -1.98 -37.71 8.67
N GLY A 179 -1.33 -38.79 8.25
CA GLY A 179 -0.54 -38.83 7.01
C GLY A 179 0.91 -38.35 7.15
N PHE A 180 1.37 -38.02 8.37
CA PHE A 180 2.73 -37.56 8.64
C PHE A 180 3.42 -38.45 9.68
N SER A 181 4.73 -38.62 9.56
CA SER A 181 5.54 -39.55 10.36
C SER A 181 6.42 -38.87 11.42
N PHE A 182 6.14 -37.60 11.74
CA PHE A 182 6.74 -36.89 12.88
C PHE A 182 5.72 -36.76 14.02
N ARG A 183 6.23 -36.59 15.25
CA ARG A 183 5.40 -36.36 16.43
C ARG A 183 5.42 -34.89 16.80
N VAL A 184 4.25 -34.38 17.18
CA VAL A 184 4.03 -33.00 17.63
C VAL A 184 3.80 -33.01 19.13
N ASN A 185 4.58 -32.23 19.89
CA ASN A 185 4.38 -32.01 21.31
C ASN A 185 4.06 -30.54 21.56
N SER A 186 2.86 -30.23 22.07
CA SER A 186 2.34 -28.87 22.26
C SER A 186 2.44 -28.42 23.71
N ASN A 187 2.37 -27.10 23.94
CA ASN A 187 2.41 -26.47 25.26
C ASN A 187 3.67 -26.81 26.07
N MET A 188 4.81 -26.81 25.38
CA MET A 188 6.13 -27.06 25.96
C MET A 188 6.80 -25.73 26.35
N ALA A 189 7.49 -25.73 27.48
CA ALA A 189 8.42 -24.65 27.82
C ALA A 189 9.78 -24.96 27.18
N VAL A 190 10.39 -24.00 26.49
CA VAL A 190 11.66 -24.21 25.76
C VAL A 190 12.77 -23.26 26.24
N LYS A 191 14.02 -23.64 26.05
CA LYS A 191 15.22 -22.84 26.34
C LYS A 191 16.27 -23.04 25.25
N ASN A 192 16.87 -21.93 24.81
CA ASN A 192 17.96 -21.84 23.82
C ASN A 192 17.58 -22.40 22.44
N CYS A 193 17.74 -21.60 21.38
CA CYS A 193 17.56 -22.08 20.00
C CYS A 193 18.88 -22.07 19.23
N CYS A 194 19.18 -23.14 18.49
CA CYS A 194 20.32 -23.21 17.58
C CYS A 194 19.81 -23.49 16.15
N ILE A 195 20.40 -22.83 15.15
CA ILE A 195 20.11 -23.09 13.73
C ILE A 195 20.90 -24.32 13.26
N ASN A 196 20.28 -25.21 12.50
CA ASN A 196 21.00 -26.30 11.84
C ASN A 196 21.90 -25.76 10.72
N ARG A 197 23.22 -25.91 10.86
CA ARG A 197 24.20 -25.43 9.88
C ARG A 197 24.15 -26.16 8.52
N HIS A 198 23.56 -27.35 8.49
CA HIS A 198 23.50 -28.19 7.30
C HIS A 198 22.20 -28.03 6.51
N THR A 199 21.29 -27.16 6.92
CA THR A 199 20.06 -26.92 6.15
C THR A 199 20.32 -26.05 4.93
N SER A 200 19.78 -26.45 3.78
CA SER A 200 19.86 -25.70 2.53
C SER A 200 18.86 -24.55 2.45
N LEU A 201 17.96 -24.44 3.45
CA LEU A 201 16.89 -23.45 3.49
C LEU A 201 17.41 -22.01 3.67
N LEU A 202 18.54 -21.83 4.37
CA LEU A 202 19.01 -20.51 4.80
C LEU A 202 19.52 -19.69 3.60
N HIS A 203 19.08 -18.43 3.51
CA HIS A 203 19.54 -17.48 2.51
C HIS A 203 19.98 -16.16 3.14
N ILE A 204 19.06 -15.50 3.84
CA ILE A 204 19.29 -14.30 4.64
C ILE A 204 19.88 -14.69 5.99
N THR A 205 19.38 -15.75 6.63
CA THR A 205 19.85 -16.16 7.96
C THR A 205 21.27 -16.71 7.91
N LYS A 206 22.10 -16.33 8.89
CA LYS A 206 23.45 -16.85 9.06
C LYS A 206 23.45 -18.05 10.02
N SER A 207 24.12 -19.14 9.64
CA SER A 207 24.15 -20.39 10.39
C SER A 207 25.14 -20.43 11.56
N SER A 208 26.07 -19.46 11.65
CA SER A 208 27.18 -19.50 12.60
C SER A 208 26.80 -19.14 14.04
N ASN A 209 25.63 -18.52 14.27
CA ASN A 209 25.34 -17.85 15.54
C ASN A 209 24.29 -18.57 16.39
N THR A 210 24.53 -18.58 17.70
CA THR A 210 23.69 -19.25 18.71
C THR A 210 22.61 -18.31 19.23
N GLY A 211 21.35 -18.75 19.22
CA GLY A 211 20.21 -17.94 19.65
C GLY A 211 20.02 -18.00 21.16
N LYS A 212 20.66 -17.08 21.89
CA LYS A 212 20.32 -16.79 23.30
C LYS A 212 19.21 -15.74 23.35
N GLY A 213 18.04 -16.06 22.77
CA GLY A 213 16.84 -15.27 22.97
C GLY A 213 16.12 -15.72 24.24
N GLN A 214 15.56 -14.78 25.01
CA GLN A 214 14.57 -15.12 26.02
C GLN A 214 13.34 -15.66 25.29
N LEU A 215 13.16 -16.99 25.33
CA LEU A 215 11.97 -17.64 24.79
C LEU A 215 10.84 -17.39 25.80
N PHE A 216 9.91 -16.51 25.43
CA PHE A 216 8.78 -16.16 26.28
C PHE A 216 7.66 -17.21 26.12
N GLY A 217 6.97 -17.48 27.24
CA GLY A 217 5.78 -18.34 27.28
C GLY A 217 6.07 -19.86 27.35
N ASN A 218 5.09 -20.59 27.87
CA ASN A 218 5.10 -22.06 27.98
C ASN A 218 4.29 -22.74 26.86
N GLU A 219 3.98 -22.00 25.79
CA GLU A 219 3.05 -22.42 24.73
C GLU A 219 3.76 -22.82 23.42
N TRP A 220 4.94 -23.46 23.50
CA TRP A 220 5.65 -23.86 22.29
C TRP A 220 5.18 -25.23 21.81
N THR A 221 5.01 -25.37 20.50
CA THR A 221 4.93 -26.67 19.85
C THR A 221 6.30 -27.04 19.32
N VAL A 222 6.73 -28.27 19.61
CA VAL A 222 8.01 -28.83 19.18
C VAL A 222 7.80 -30.14 18.43
N PHE A 223 8.68 -30.41 17.47
CA PHE A 223 8.65 -31.58 16.62
C PHE A 223 9.72 -32.58 17.05
N GLU A 224 9.31 -33.84 17.16
CA GLU A 224 10.19 -34.98 17.33
C GLU A 224 10.24 -35.75 16.00
N VAL A 225 11.43 -35.80 15.40
CA VAL A 225 11.67 -36.38 14.08
C VAL A 225 12.67 -37.53 14.21
N ASN A 226 12.20 -38.74 13.92
CA ASN A 226 12.99 -39.98 14.05
C ASN A 226 13.35 -40.62 12.70
N ASN A 227 12.99 -39.98 11.58
CA ASN A 227 13.23 -40.50 10.23
C ASN A 227 13.96 -39.46 9.36
N SER A 228 14.48 -39.90 8.20
CA SER A 228 15.22 -39.05 7.27
C SER A 228 14.34 -38.26 6.29
N PHE A 229 13.00 -38.28 6.43
CA PHE A 229 12.10 -37.50 5.57
C PHE A 229 12.06 -36.03 5.94
N TYR A 230 12.36 -35.70 7.21
CA TYR A 230 12.36 -34.33 7.69
C TYR A 230 13.75 -33.93 8.16
N GLN A 231 14.14 -32.70 7.85
CA GLN A 231 15.36 -32.07 8.34
C GLN A 231 14.98 -31.01 9.40
N PRO A 232 15.43 -31.14 10.65
CA PRO A 232 15.34 -30.04 11.62
C PRO A 232 16.05 -28.78 11.13
N VAL A 233 15.41 -27.62 11.23
CA VAL A 233 15.97 -26.32 10.83
C VAL A 233 16.38 -25.51 12.04
N VAL A 234 15.54 -25.48 13.08
CA VAL A 234 15.83 -24.82 14.35
C VAL A 234 15.65 -25.82 15.48
N PHE A 235 16.71 -26.05 16.25
CA PHE A 235 16.73 -26.92 17.42
C PHE A 235 16.44 -26.16 18.71
N THR A 236 15.86 -26.83 19.69
CA THR A 236 15.65 -26.31 21.05
C THR A 236 15.77 -27.40 22.10
N LYS A 237 16.04 -27.00 23.35
CA LYS A 237 15.86 -27.85 24.54
C LYS A 237 14.54 -27.51 25.22
N VAL A 238 13.91 -28.51 25.83
CA VAL A 238 12.67 -28.36 26.61
C VAL A 238 13.04 -28.16 28.09
N LYS A 239 12.39 -27.20 28.76
CA LYS A 239 12.46 -27.01 30.23
C LYS A 239 11.53 -28.04 30.88
N MET A 240 12.08 -28.97 31.65
CA MET A 240 11.28 -29.93 32.43
C MET A 240 10.69 -29.25 33.68
N PRO A 241 9.44 -29.57 34.08
CA PRO A 241 8.95 -29.19 35.39
C PRO A 241 9.74 -29.92 36.49
N VAL A 242 10.07 -29.20 37.57
CA VAL A 242 10.73 -29.77 38.75
C VAL A 242 9.86 -30.90 39.32
N GLY A 243 10.33 -32.16 39.25
CA GLY A 243 9.66 -33.33 39.83
C GLY A 243 9.05 -34.37 38.86
N GLY A 244 9.22 -34.23 37.54
CA GLY A 244 8.76 -35.24 36.56
C GLY A 244 9.65 -36.49 36.46
N PRO A 245 9.14 -37.64 35.98
CA PRO A 245 9.89 -38.91 35.94
C PRO A 245 11.16 -38.80 35.10
N ALA A 246 12.25 -39.35 35.64
CA ALA A 246 13.63 -39.24 35.17
C ALA A 246 13.94 -39.93 33.81
N GLN A 247 12.96 -40.23 32.96
CA GLN A 247 13.15 -40.94 31.69
C GLN A 247 13.31 -40.06 30.43
N LEU A 248 12.96 -38.77 30.48
CA LEU A 248 13.32 -37.82 29.40
C LEU A 248 14.76 -37.26 29.53
N SER A 249 15.54 -37.78 30.47
CA SER A 249 16.70 -37.08 31.05
C SER A 249 18.04 -37.22 30.33
N LYS A 250 18.13 -37.80 29.13
CA LYS A 250 19.40 -37.85 28.38
C LYS A 250 19.18 -37.69 26.87
N LEU A 251 19.46 -36.49 26.34
CA LEU A 251 19.65 -36.16 24.91
C LEU A 251 18.43 -35.90 23.96
N SER A 252 17.18 -35.77 24.40
CA SER A 252 16.11 -35.43 23.45
C SER A 252 16.15 -33.94 23.02
N MET A 253 16.81 -33.67 21.90
CA MET A 253 16.72 -32.40 21.19
C MET A 253 15.44 -32.37 20.36
N PHE A 254 14.70 -31.27 20.42
CA PHE A 254 13.48 -31.09 19.64
C PHE A 254 13.69 -30.00 18.60
N ALA A 255 12.87 -30.01 17.55
CA ALA A 255 12.88 -28.96 16.54
C ALA A 255 11.69 -28.02 16.72
N THR A 256 11.88 -26.71 16.61
CA THR A 256 10.77 -25.73 16.52
C THR A 256 10.41 -25.41 15.07
N VAL A 257 11.31 -25.71 14.14
CA VAL A 257 11.08 -25.64 12.69
C VAL A 257 11.65 -26.89 12.03
N ILE A 258 10.88 -27.54 11.15
CA ILE A 258 11.31 -28.70 10.36
C ILE A 258 11.02 -28.49 8.88
N TYR A 259 11.87 -29.04 8.02
CA TYR A 259 11.73 -29.06 6.57
C TYR A 259 11.42 -30.49 6.11
N ASP A 260 10.23 -30.71 5.57
CA ASP A 260 9.82 -31.93 4.87
C ASP A 260 10.39 -31.92 3.45
N LEU A 261 11.26 -32.89 3.17
CA LEU A 261 11.94 -33.04 1.88
C LEU A 261 10.99 -33.47 0.75
N GLY A 262 9.73 -33.84 1.07
CA GLY A 262 8.76 -34.35 0.11
C GLY A 262 9.07 -35.77 -0.36
N LEU A 263 9.84 -36.54 0.42
CA LEU A 263 10.24 -37.91 0.06
C LEU A 263 9.08 -38.91 0.13
N HIS A 264 8.02 -38.60 0.88
CA HIS A 264 6.86 -39.47 1.04
C HIS A 264 5.83 -39.27 -0.07
N ASP A 265 5.49 -38.03 -0.41
CA ASP A 265 4.39 -37.70 -1.32
C ASP A 265 4.77 -36.75 -2.46
N GLY A 266 6.04 -36.34 -2.55
CA GLY A 266 6.54 -35.45 -3.60
C GLY A 266 6.35 -33.96 -3.34
N ILE A 267 5.76 -33.55 -2.22
CA ILE A 267 5.48 -32.15 -1.90
C ILE A 267 6.42 -31.68 -0.79
N GLN A 268 7.18 -30.62 -1.06
CA GLN A 268 8.09 -30.04 -0.07
C GLN A 268 7.34 -29.12 0.89
N ARG A 269 7.68 -29.18 2.19
CA ARG A 269 6.98 -28.38 3.21
C ARG A 269 7.90 -27.85 4.29
N VAL A 270 7.59 -26.69 4.86
CA VAL A 270 8.25 -26.17 6.06
C VAL A 270 7.21 -25.96 7.16
N PHE A 271 7.47 -26.54 8.33
CA PHE A 271 6.57 -26.48 9.48
C PHE A 271 7.14 -25.63 10.59
N PHE A 272 6.32 -24.73 11.13
CA PHE A 272 6.62 -23.88 12.28
C PHE A 272 5.79 -24.30 13.49
N GLY A 273 6.45 -24.57 14.62
CA GLY A 273 5.80 -24.95 15.88
C GLY A 273 5.36 -23.75 16.74
N ASN A 274 5.52 -22.52 16.26
CA ASN A 274 5.03 -21.33 16.93
C ASN A 274 4.78 -20.20 15.91
N ASN A 275 4.22 -19.09 16.38
CA ASN A 275 3.96 -17.87 15.62
C ASN A 275 5.25 -17.13 15.20
N LEU A 276 5.06 -15.96 14.57
CA LEU A 276 6.12 -15.09 14.07
C LEU A 276 6.55 -13.98 15.06
N ASN A 277 6.06 -13.98 16.30
CA ASN A 277 6.52 -13.04 17.34
C ASN A 277 7.95 -13.35 17.77
N PHE A 278 8.36 -14.63 17.67
CA PHE A 278 9.76 -14.98 17.83
C PHE A 278 10.52 -14.60 16.57
N TRP A 279 11.41 -13.63 16.69
CA TRP A 279 12.12 -13.03 15.56
C TRP A 279 12.87 -14.05 14.70
N LEU A 280 13.44 -15.12 15.28
CA LEU A 280 14.14 -16.14 14.50
C LEU A 280 13.18 -16.95 13.63
N HIS A 281 11.99 -17.29 14.12
CA HIS A 281 10.96 -17.91 13.27
C HIS A 281 10.58 -17.00 12.11
N LYS A 282 10.42 -15.70 12.37
CA LYS A 282 10.13 -14.72 11.33
C LYS A 282 11.25 -14.59 10.30
N LEU A 283 12.51 -14.68 10.71
CA LEU A 283 13.65 -14.68 9.80
C LEU A 283 13.71 -15.96 8.94
N ILE A 284 13.52 -17.12 9.57
CA ILE A 284 13.47 -18.43 8.88
C ILE A 284 12.25 -18.52 7.96
N PHE A 285 11.14 -17.87 8.29
CA PHE A 285 9.96 -17.78 7.43
C PHE A 285 10.26 -17.05 6.11
N VAL A 286 11.02 -15.95 6.16
CA VAL A 286 11.46 -15.25 4.94
C VAL A 286 12.38 -16.14 4.09
N ASP A 287 13.30 -16.87 4.73
CA ASP A 287 14.16 -17.83 4.03
C ASP A 287 13.37 -18.99 3.42
N ALA A 288 12.37 -19.51 4.12
CA ALA A 288 11.50 -20.58 3.64
C ALA A 288 10.73 -20.17 2.38
N ILE A 289 10.17 -18.95 2.34
CA ILE A 289 9.50 -18.42 1.13
C ILE A 289 10.48 -18.38 -0.05
N SER A 290 11.68 -17.82 0.17
CA SER A 290 12.71 -17.72 -0.87
C SER A 290 13.14 -19.10 -1.36
N PHE A 291 13.41 -20.03 -0.44
CA PHE A 291 13.89 -21.37 -0.76
C PHE A 291 12.84 -22.19 -1.52
N LEU A 292 11.62 -22.29 -0.99
CA LEU A 292 10.54 -23.12 -1.56
C LEU A 292 10.02 -22.60 -2.90
N THR A 293 10.27 -21.32 -3.22
CA THR A 293 9.90 -20.72 -4.51
C THR A 293 11.05 -20.72 -5.50
N ASN A 294 12.14 -21.45 -5.22
CA ASN A 294 13.37 -21.46 -6.02
C ASN A 294 13.92 -20.05 -6.28
N LYS A 295 13.91 -19.21 -5.23
CA LYS A 295 14.36 -17.81 -5.22
C LYS A 295 13.55 -16.88 -6.15
N ARG A 296 12.36 -17.29 -6.60
CA ARG A 296 11.48 -16.41 -7.38
C ARG A 296 10.84 -15.32 -6.52
N LEU A 297 10.56 -15.63 -5.25
CA LEU A 297 10.08 -14.68 -4.25
C LEU A 297 11.20 -14.44 -3.23
N THR A 298 12.19 -13.64 -3.64
CA THR A 298 13.36 -13.31 -2.82
C THR A 298 13.75 -11.85 -2.99
N LEU A 299 14.27 -11.26 -1.94
CA LEU A 299 14.91 -9.94 -1.98
C LEU A 299 16.42 -10.13 -2.13
N SER A 300 17.11 -9.15 -2.74
CA SER A 300 18.58 -9.14 -2.79
C SER A 300 19.19 -9.30 -1.38
N LEU A 301 20.46 -9.67 -1.23
CA LEU A 301 21.14 -9.56 0.08
C LEU A 301 21.66 -8.14 0.36
N LYS A 302 21.71 -7.27 -0.66
CA LYS A 302 22.11 -5.88 -0.49
C LYS A 302 20.97 -5.07 0.13
N ARG A 303 21.29 -4.28 1.15
CA ARG A 303 20.39 -3.33 1.81
C ARG A 303 21.01 -1.95 1.78
N TYR A 304 20.25 -0.97 1.33
CA TYR A 304 20.70 0.41 1.31
C TYR A 304 20.11 1.16 2.51
N ILE A 305 20.97 1.74 3.33
CA ILE A 305 20.61 2.51 4.50
C ILE A 305 21.09 3.96 4.36
N LEU A 306 20.20 4.90 4.66
CA LEU A 306 20.52 6.31 4.83
C LEU A 306 19.99 6.75 6.20
N VAL A 307 20.81 7.47 6.97
CA VAL A 307 20.43 8.02 8.26
C VAL A 307 20.48 9.53 8.17
N ASP A 308 19.30 10.13 8.18
CA ASP A 308 19.13 11.57 8.12
C ASP A 308 18.95 12.10 9.56
N ILE A 309 19.75 13.09 9.92
CA ILE A 309 19.70 13.84 11.17
C ILE A 309 19.09 15.20 10.85
N ASP A 310 17.79 15.32 11.06
CA ASP A 310 17.07 16.57 10.90
C ASP A 310 17.41 17.52 12.07
N ASP A 311 16.97 18.76 11.98
CA ASP A 311 17.06 19.74 13.07
C ASP A 311 18.49 20.12 13.49
N ILE A 312 19.48 20.04 12.60
CA ILE A 312 20.81 20.61 12.87
C ILE A 312 20.68 22.12 13.10
N PHE A 313 21.23 22.55 14.24
CA PHE A 313 21.05 23.85 14.90
C PHE A 313 19.67 24.13 15.51
N VAL A 314 18.66 23.27 15.33
CA VAL A 314 17.32 23.47 15.89
C VAL A 314 17.19 22.68 17.20
N GLY A 315 16.78 23.35 18.27
CA GLY A 315 16.59 22.67 19.56
C GLY A 315 16.56 23.65 20.73
N LYS A 316 15.95 23.23 21.83
CA LYS A 316 15.96 24.00 23.08
C LYS A 316 17.32 23.84 23.77
N GLU A 317 17.67 24.82 24.60
CA GLU A 317 18.83 24.73 25.48
C GLU A 317 18.79 23.43 26.33
N GLY A 318 19.92 22.74 26.43
CA GLY A 318 20.07 21.49 27.17
C GLY A 318 19.79 20.23 26.34
N THR A 319 19.20 20.36 25.15
CA THR A 319 18.92 19.22 24.25
C THR A 319 19.87 19.15 23.06
N ARG A 320 20.79 20.12 22.90
CA ARG A 320 21.65 20.20 21.72
C ARG A 320 22.93 19.38 21.91
N MET A 321 23.61 19.09 20.80
CA MET A 321 24.90 18.41 20.84
C MET A 321 25.98 19.34 21.41
N LYS A 322 26.82 18.81 22.29
CA LYS A 322 28.04 19.47 22.77
C LYS A 322 29.22 19.00 21.91
N ALA A 323 30.38 19.67 22.03
CA ALA A 323 31.58 19.25 21.29
C ALA A 323 31.96 17.76 21.48
N ASN A 324 31.77 17.21 22.68
CA ASN A 324 32.02 15.78 22.92
C ASN A 324 31.02 14.85 22.22
N ASP A 325 29.80 15.31 21.95
CA ASP A 325 28.78 14.55 21.23
C ASP A 325 29.10 14.52 19.73
N VAL A 326 29.54 15.65 19.18
CA VAL A 326 30.00 15.75 17.79
C VAL A 326 31.25 14.88 17.54
N LYS A 327 32.20 14.85 18.48
CA LYS A 327 33.34 13.91 18.42
C LYS A 327 32.88 12.46 18.38
N ALA A 328 31.93 12.09 19.24
CA ALA A 328 31.37 10.74 19.25
C ALA A 328 30.59 10.40 17.97
N LEU A 329 29.92 11.38 17.37
CA LEU A 329 29.26 11.24 16.06
C LEU A 329 30.28 10.90 14.96
N LEU A 330 31.40 11.62 14.89
CA LEU A 330 32.49 11.35 13.94
C LEU A 330 33.15 9.97 14.17
N GLU A 331 33.48 9.64 15.42
CA GLU A 331 34.03 8.33 15.79
C GLU A 331 33.08 7.19 15.43
N THR A 332 31.78 7.37 15.70
CA THR A 332 30.76 6.37 15.39
C THR A 332 30.54 6.23 13.90
N GLN A 333 30.61 7.31 13.13
CA GLN A 333 30.57 7.25 11.66
C GLN A 333 31.69 6.35 11.12
N MET A 334 32.91 6.48 11.66
CA MET A 334 34.04 5.62 11.30
C MET A 334 33.81 4.16 11.69
N LEU A 335 33.25 3.91 12.87
CA LEU A 335 32.85 2.56 13.29
C LEU A 335 31.78 1.96 12.37
N LEU A 336 30.78 2.75 11.98
CA LEU A 336 29.71 2.29 11.09
C LEU A 336 30.23 2.02 9.68
N ARG A 337 31.23 2.77 9.18
CA ARG A 337 31.91 2.48 7.91
C ARG A 337 32.55 1.09 7.86
N SER A 338 32.90 0.50 9.02
CA SER A 338 33.42 -0.87 9.08
C SER A 338 32.33 -1.95 8.92
N LYS A 339 31.05 -1.58 9.04
CA LYS A 339 29.89 -2.50 9.00
C LYS A 339 28.92 -2.19 7.86
N VAL A 340 28.89 -0.94 7.42
CA VAL A 340 28.04 -0.41 6.38
C VAL A 340 28.94 0.29 5.36
N THR A 341 28.96 -0.25 4.14
CA THR A 341 29.86 0.24 3.08
C THR A 341 29.52 1.69 2.73
N ASN A 342 30.52 2.57 2.71
CA ASN A 342 30.39 4.00 2.39
C ASN A 342 29.47 4.80 3.33
N PHE A 343 29.28 4.35 4.56
CA PHE A 343 28.41 5.02 5.51
C PHE A 343 28.81 6.49 5.75
N THR A 344 27.83 7.38 5.66
CA THR A 344 27.95 8.81 5.94
C THR A 344 26.61 9.31 6.49
N PHE A 345 26.63 10.04 7.60
CA PHE A 345 25.44 10.71 8.14
C PHE A 345 25.07 11.90 7.26
N ASN A 346 23.77 12.14 7.14
CA ASN A 346 23.21 13.22 6.34
C ASN A 346 22.53 14.24 7.25
N LEU A 347 23.00 15.48 7.24
CA LEU A 347 22.69 16.51 8.23
C LEU A 347 21.74 17.57 7.65
N GLY A 348 20.55 17.67 8.22
CA GLY A 348 19.49 18.61 7.83
C GLY A 348 19.54 19.88 8.64
N PHE A 349 19.94 21.01 8.05
CA PHE A 349 20.21 22.23 8.81
C PHE A 349 19.21 23.37 8.59
N SER A 350 18.97 24.13 9.66
CA SER A 350 18.27 25.42 9.66
C SER A 350 19.16 26.50 10.26
N GLY A 351 19.84 27.29 9.41
CA GLY A 351 20.91 28.20 9.82
C GLY A 351 20.48 29.33 10.77
N LYS A 352 19.19 29.65 10.88
CA LYS A 352 18.68 30.70 11.78
C LYS A 352 19.04 30.46 13.24
N PHE A 353 19.17 29.20 13.62
CA PHE A 353 19.34 28.77 15.01
C PHE A 353 20.79 28.40 15.34
N TYR A 354 21.73 28.78 14.48
CA TYR A 354 23.15 28.69 14.78
C TYR A 354 23.49 29.58 16.00
N HIS A 355 24.24 29.04 16.96
CA HIS A 355 24.64 29.75 18.18
C HIS A 355 23.47 30.29 19.01
N THR A 356 22.41 29.50 19.16
CA THR A 356 21.28 29.82 20.04
C THR A 356 21.23 28.92 21.29
N GLY A 357 22.31 28.21 21.60
CA GLY A 357 22.41 27.31 22.76
C GLY A 357 23.20 27.92 23.92
N THR A 358 23.67 27.05 24.81
CA THR A 358 24.72 27.41 25.80
C THR A 358 26.09 27.50 25.13
N GLU A 359 27.06 28.14 25.79
CA GLU A 359 28.47 28.18 25.32
C GLU A 359 29.04 26.78 25.01
N LYS A 360 28.61 25.74 25.73
CA LYS A 360 29.06 24.35 25.48
C LYS A 360 28.40 23.72 24.25
N GLU A 361 27.16 24.09 23.96
CA GLU A 361 26.41 23.64 22.78
C GLU A 361 26.84 24.40 21.54
N ASP A 362 27.10 25.71 21.65
CA ASP A 362 27.62 26.53 20.56
C ASP A 362 29.01 26.07 20.11
N LYS A 363 29.87 25.61 21.05
CA LYS A 363 31.10 24.89 20.70
C LYS A 363 30.87 23.58 19.96
N GLY A 364 29.72 22.95 20.16
CA GLY A 364 29.27 21.79 19.38
C GLY A 364 28.89 22.20 17.96
N ASP A 365 28.11 23.28 17.82
CA ASP A 365 27.76 23.86 16.53
C ASP A 365 29.01 24.26 15.73
N ASP A 366 29.98 24.93 16.37
CA ASP A 366 31.29 25.27 15.77
C ASP A 366 32.03 24.04 15.27
N LEU A 367 32.04 22.96 16.06
CA LEU A 367 32.75 21.73 15.70
C LEU A 367 32.07 20.98 14.54
N LEU A 368 30.74 21.04 14.43
CA LEU A 368 30.01 20.53 13.27
C LEU A 368 30.42 21.28 12.01
N LEU A 369 30.46 22.62 12.05
CA LEU A 369 30.88 23.45 10.93
C LEU A 369 32.38 23.32 10.62
N GLY A 370 33.21 23.06 11.63
CA GLY A 370 34.61 22.70 11.44
C GLY A 370 34.84 21.33 10.79
N SER A 371 33.78 20.51 10.67
CA SER A 371 33.83 19.14 10.16
C SER A 371 32.89 18.94 8.95
N VAL A 372 32.60 20.00 8.18
CA VAL A 372 31.62 19.97 7.08
C VAL A 372 31.90 18.86 6.06
N ASP A 373 33.16 18.67 5.67
CA ASP A 373 33.57 17.70 4.65
C ASP A 373 33.39 16.22 5.09
N GLU A 374 33.17 15.97 6.38
CA GLU A 374 32.96 14.62 6.91
C GLU A 374 31.51 14.14 6.78
N PHE A 375 30.57 15.04 6.46
CA PHE A 375 29.14 14.77 6.42
C PHE A 375 28.51 15.11 5.07
N TRP A 376 27.35 14.51 4.81
CA TRP A 376 26.44 15.04 3.79
C TRP A 376 25.48 16.04 4.41
N TRP A 377 25.01 16.99 3.62
CA TRP A 377 24.18 18.09 4.09
C TRP A 377 22.95 18.26 3.20
N PHE A 378 21.83 18.63 3.81
CA PHE A 378 20.63 19.04 3.10
C PHE A 378 19.94 20.23 3.79
N PRO A 379 19.28 21.11 3.04
CA PRO A 379 18.55 22.22 3.63
C PRO A 379 17.28 21.73 4.32
N HIS A 380 17.00 22.29 5.50
CA HIS A 380 15.80 22.04 6.29
C HIS A 380 14.98 23.32 6.58
N MET A 381 14.96 24.25 5.62
CA MET A 381 14.42 25.62 5.71
C MET A 381 15.19 26.54 6.67
N TRP A 382 15.16 27.86 6.45
CA TRP A 382 15.88 28.81 7.31
C TRP A 382 15.36 28.83 8.74
N SER A 383 14.06 29.09 8.92
CA SER A 383 13.41 29.23 10.23
C SER A 383 12.76 27.94 10.75
N HIS A 384 13.08 26.77 10.16
CA HIS A 384 12.39 25.50 10.47
C HIS A 384 10.84 25.59 10.34
N MET A 385 10.35 26.49 9.48
CA MET A 385 8.92 26.69 9.28
C MET A 385 8.35 25.70 8.27
N GLN A 386 7.16 25.19 8.56
CA GLN A 386 6.48 24.21 7.71
C GLN A 386 6.00 24.86 6.40
N PRO A 387 6.29 24.27 5.22
CA PRO A 387 5.97 24.90 3.94
C PRO A 387 4.50 25.24 3.71
N HIS A 388 3.56 24.42 4.22
CA HIS A 388 2.12 24.67 4.03
C HIS A 388 1.59 25.94 4.71
N LEU A 389 2.38 26.56 5.62
CA LEU A 389 2.04 27.82 6.28
C LEU A 389 2.35 29.05 5.42
N PHE A 390 3.05 28.86 4.29
CA PHE A 390 3.35 29.94 3.36
C PHE A 390 2.30 30.00 2.27
N HIS A 391 1.77 31.19 2.04
CA HIS A 391 0.69 31.43 1.08
C HIS A 391 1.22 31.82 -0.32
N ASN A 392 2.47 32.26 -0.40
CA ASN A 392 3.10 32.69 -1.65
C ASN A 392 4.46 31.99 -1.86
N GLU A 393 4.83 31.80 -3.13
CA GLU A 393 6.13 31.22 -3.49
C GLU A 393 7.28 32.15 -3.06
N SER A 394 7.08 33.47 -3.13
CA SER A 394 8.10 34.48 -2.83
C SER A 394 8.67 34.36 -1.40
N SER A 395 7.83 34.18 -0.38
CA SER A 395 8.27 34.02 1.01
C SER A 395 9.01 32.70 1.23
N LEU A 396 8.58 31.62 0.57
CA LEU A 396 9.31 30.33 0.59
C LEU A 396 10.70 30.50 -0.02
N VAL A 397 10.78 31.18 -1.18
CA VAL A 397 12.03 31.48 -1.87
C VAL A 397 12.97 32.31 -0.98
N GLU A 398 12.47 33.34 -0.31
CA GLU A 398 13.26 34.16 0.60
C GLU A 398 13.84 33.34 1.76
N GLN A 399 13.02 32.51 2.42
CA GLN A 399 13.51 31.61 3.47
C GLN A 399 14.59 30.65 2.95
N MET A 400 14.42 30.11 1.73
CA MET A 400 15.41 29.22 1.14
C MET A 400 16.70 29.95 0.77
N MET A 401 16.62 31.20 0.27
CA MET A 401 17.79 32.03 -0.04
C MET A 401 18.61 32.35 1.19
N LEU A 402 17.97 32.69 2.33
CA LEU A 402 18.65 32.92 3.60
C LEU A 402 19.43 31.68 4.05
N ASN A 403 18.80 30.51 4.01
CA ASN A 403 19.46 29.26 4.40
C ASN A 403 20.61 28.89 3.44
N LYS A 404 20.45 29.19 2.14
CA LYS A 404 21.50 28.98 1.14
C LYS A 404 22.68 29.92 1.33
N LYS A 405 22.42 31.19 1.67
CA LYS A 405 23.46 32.16 2.00
C LYS A 405 24.28 31.71 3.20
N PHE A 406 23.62 31.28 4.28
CA PHE A 406 24.28 30.71 5.44
C PHE A 406 25.18 29.52 5.06
N ALA A 407 24.67 28.61 4.22
CA ALA A 407 25.45 27.47 3.75
C ALA A 407 26.73 27.87 3.02
N LEU A 408 26.65 28.84 2.10
CA LEU A 408 27.79 29.36 1.36
C LEU A 408 28.82 30.04 2.26
N GLU A 409 28.36 30.80 3.26
CA GLU A 409 29.23 31.50 4.22
C GLU A 409 30.03 30.54 5.10
N HIS A 410 29.49 29.35 5.37
CA HIS A 410 30.10 28.34 6.24
C HIS A 410 30.63 27.11 5.47
N GLY A 411 30.73 27.20 4.14
CA GLY A 411 31.30 26.13 3.30
C GLY A 411 30.44 24.87 3.16
N ILE A 412 29.18 24.88 3.59
CA ILE A 412 28.27 23.74 3.46
C ILE A 412 27.93 23.50 1.97
N PRO A 413 28.07 22.28 1.44
CA PRO A 413 27.71 21.96 0.05
C PRO A 413 26.26 22.30 -0.29
N THR A 414 26.04 22.93 -1.45
CA THR A 414 24.70 23.40 -1.87
C THR A 414 24.14 22.67 -3.09
N ASP A 415 24.85 21.68 -3.62
CA ASP A 415 24.58 20.98 -4.87
C ASP A 415 24.28 19.48 -4.68
N MET A 416 24.07 19.03 -3.43
CA MET A 416 23.74 17.64 -3.10
C MET A 416 22.41 17.15 -3.71
N GLY A 417 21.53 18.06 -4.11
CA GLY A 417 20.28 17.75 -4.82
C GLY A 417 19.21 17.07 -3.97
N TYR A 418 19.35 17.08 -2.64
CA TYR A 418 18.45 16.48 -1.66
C TYR A 418 17.98 17.51 -0.65
N ALA A 419 16.70 17.45 -0.27
CA ALA A 419 16.11 18.29 0.78
C ALA A 419 15.01 17.55 1.52
N VAL A 420 14.77 17.93 2.76
CA VAL A 420 13.62 17.48 3.56
C VAL A 420 12.90 18.72 4.08
N ALA A 421 11.58 18.75 3.95
CA ALA A 421 10.78 19.82 4.54
C ALA A 421 10.53 19.57 6.03
N PRO A 422 10.55 20.61 6.89
CA PRO A 422 10.12 20.50 8.29
C PRO A 422 8.79 19.79 8.43
N HIS A 423 8.74 18.79 9.31
CA HIS A 423 7.58 17.92 9.54
C HIS A 423 7.02 17.22 8.28
N HIS A 424 7.83 17.08 7.23
CA HIS A 424 7.43 16.54 5.92
C HIS A 424 6.29 17.30 5.22
N SER A 425 5.94 18.48 5.74
CA SER A 425 4.83 19.26 5.24
C SER A 425 5.08 19.75 3.81
N GLY A 426 4.04 19.69 2.98
CA GLY A 426 4.10 20.11 1.59
C GLY A 426 4.80 19.13 0.65
N VAL A 427 5.48 18.09 1.17
CA VAL A 427 5.95 16.97 0.34
C VAL A 427 4.76 16.09 -0.04
N TYR A 428 3.99 15.68 0.98
CA TYR A 428 2.70 15.03 0.82
C TYR A 428 1.79 15.34 2.03
N PRO A 429 0.55 15.84 1.84
CA PRO A 429 -0.03 16.28 0.58
C PRO A 429 0.83 17.36 -0.11
N VAL A 430 0.87 17.30 -1.44
CA VAL A 430 1.77 18.17 -2.23
C VAL A 430 1.38 19.64 -2.07
N HIS A 431 2.38 20.47 -1.82
CA HIS A 431 2.30 21.93 -1.92
C HIS A 431 3.18 22.37 -3.10
N VAL A 432 2.56 22.72 -4.23
CA VAL A 432 3.28 22.92 -5.52
C VAL A 432 4.38 23.98 -5.41
N GLN A 433 4.14 25.05 -4.66
CA GLN A 433 5.10 26.15 -4.45
C GLN A 433 6.40 25.65 -3.81
N LEU A 434 6.35 24.64 -2.94
CA LEU A 434 7.54 24.03 -2.34
C LEU A 434 8.43 23.39 -3.41
N TYR A 435 7.84 22.60 -4.31
CA TYR A 435 8.57 21.90 -5.38
C TYR A 435 9.20 22.89 -6.37
N GLU A 436 8.51 23.97 -6.71
CA GLU A 436 9.06 25.01 -7.60
C GLU A 436 10.20 25.80 -6.92
N ALA A 437 10.00 26.23 -5.66
CA ALA A 437 11.03 26.94 -4.89
C ALA A 437 12.29 26.08 -4.68
N TRP A 438 12.12 24.79 -4.37
CA TRP A 438 13.23 23.84 -4.22
C TRP A 438 14.07 23.70 -5.49
N LYS A 439 13.45 23.58 -6.65
CA LYS A 439 14.20 23.56 -7.93
C LYS A 439 14.92 24.87 -8.18
N LYS A 440 14.22 25.98 -8.00
CA LYS A 440 14.71 27.32 -8.33
C LYS A 440 15.91 27.71 -7.48
N ILE A 441 15.88 27.41 -6.18
CA ILE A 441 16.90 27.88 -5.23
C ILE A 441 18.00 26.84 -5.01
N TRP A 442 17.64 25.58 -4.86
CA TRP A 442 18.56 24.51 -4.45
C TRP A 442 18.84 23.48 -5.54
N GLY A 443 18.10 23.49 -6.66
CA GLY A 443 18.25 22.47 -7.70
C GLY A 443 17.89 21.05 -7.21
N ILE A 444 16.94 20.96 -6.27
CA ILE A 444 16.56 19.67 -5.66
C ILE A 444 16.01 18.70 -6.71
N LYS A 445 16.49 17.45 -6.62
CA LYS A 445 16.07 16.32 -7.43
C LYS A 445 15.41 15.23 -6.59
N VAL A 446 15.69 15.21 -5.28
CA VAL A 446 15.21 14.18 -4.35
C VAL A 446 14.70 14.80 -3.06
N THR A 447 13.63 14.25 -2.52
CA THR A 447 13.18 14.48 -1.15
C THR A 447 12.68 13.16 -0.53
N SER A 448 12.31 13.18 0.74
CA SER A 448 11.71 12.02 1.41
C SER A 448 10.54 12.43 2.30
N THR A 449 9.61 11.49 2.50
CA THR A 449 8.45 11.67 3.38
C THR A 449 8.04 10.36 4.01
N GLU A 450 7.50 10.44 5.22
CA GLU A 450 6.79 9.34 5.86
C GLU A 450 5.27 9.36 5.62
N GLU A 451 4.76 10.39 4.95
CA GLU A 451 3.33 10.67 4.86
C GLU A 451 2.63 10.00 3.67
N TYR A 452 3.36 9.44 2.69
CA TYR A 452 2.79 8.92 1.44
C TYR A 452 2.76 7.38 1.36
N PRO A 453 1.64 6.77 0.90
CA PRO A 453 0.34 7.42 0.67
C PRO A 453 -0.38 7.77 1.98
N HIS A 454 0.09 7.22 3.10
CA HIS A 454 -0.40 7.48 4.45
C HIS A 454 0.71 7.21 5.47
N LEU A 455 0.66 7.85 6.64
CA LEU A 455 1.67 7.69 7.69
C LEU A 455 1.74 6.26 8.23
N LYS A 456 0.59 5.62 8.42
CA LYS A 456 0.46 4.25 8.96
C LYS A 456 -0.52 3.39 8.15
N PRO A 457 -0.25 2.08 7.98
CA PRO A 457 0.93 1.36 8.45
C PRO A 457 2.17 1.66 7.57
N ALA A 458 3.36 1.64 8.17
CA ALA A 458 4.61 2.02 7.49
C ALA A 458 4.95 1.12 6.29
N ARG A 459 4.52 -0.15 6.31
CA ARG A 459 4.72 -1.12 5.22
C ARG A 459 4.04 -0.75 3.90
N TYR A 460 3.06 0.17 3.92
CA TYR A 460 2.42 0.69 2.71
C TYR A 460 3.11 1.93 2.15
N ARG A 461 4.13 2.47 2.82
CA ARG A 461 4.84 3.65 2.34
C ARG A 461 5.54 3.36 1.02
N GLN A 462 5.41 4.30 0.11
CA GLN A 462 5.90 4.19 -1.27
C GLN A 462 6.64 5.46 -1.68
N GLY A 463 7.42 5.38 -2.75
CA GLY A 463 7.93 6.57 -3.42
C GLY A 463 6.96 7.06 -4.47
N PHE A 464 7.20 8.26 -4.98
CA PHE A 464 6.56 8.78 -6.19
C PHE A 464 7.42 9.85 -6.86
N ILE A 465 7.15 10.17 -8.11
CA ILE A 465 7.79 11.28 -8.81
C ILE A 465 6.75 12.37 -9.07
N HIS A 466 7.01 13.57 -8.58
CA HIS A 466 6.19 14.74 -8.86
C HIS A 466 7.07 15.90 -9.31
N LYS A 467 6.68 16.56 -10.40
CA LYS A 467 7.43 17.69 -10.97
C LYS A 467 8.92 17.34 -11.15
N ASN A 468 9.29 16.14 -11.61
CA ASN A 468 10.68 15.69 -11.75
C ASN A 468 11.51 15.67 -10.44
N ILE A 469 10.87 15.73 -9.27
CA ILE A 469 11.50 15.45 -7.98
C ILE A 469 11.08 14.04 -7.55
N MET A 470 12.07 13.22 -7.25
CA MET A 470 11.92 11.86 -6.74
C MET A 470 11.65 11.92 -5.23
N VAL A 471 10.50 11.43 -4.79
CA VAL A 471 10.11 11.37 -3.37
C VAL A 471 10.31 9.94 -2.88
N LEU A 472 11.12 9.76 -1.84
CA LEU A 472 11.42 8.45 -1.26
C LEU A 472 10.64 8.20 0.05
N PRO A 473 10.21 6.96 0.32
CA PRO A 473 9.56 6.62 1.57
C PRO A 473 10.58 6.62 2.72
N ARG A 474 10.29 7.38 3.77
CA ARG A 474 11.10 7.47 4.99
C ARG A 474 10.53 6.59 6.09
N GLN A 475 11.40 6.06 6.94
CA GLN A 475 11.09 5.14 8.03
C GLN A 475 11.32 5.78 9.39
N THR A 476 10.46 5.42 10.35
CA THR A 476 10.64 5.76 11.76
C THR A 476 11.58 4.75 12.41
N CYS A 477 12.41 5.19 13.34
CA CYS A 477 13.33 4.31 14.09
C CYS A 477 13.00 4.19 15.59
N GLY A 478 11.85 4.71 16.03
CA GLY A 478 11.45 4.75 17.45
C GLY A 478 12.11 5.86 18.26
N LEU A 479 13.05 6.61 17.68
CA LEU A 479 13.66 7.79 18.28
C LEU A 479 12.89 9.05 17.86
N PHE A 480 12.17 9.65 18.80
CA PHE A 480 11.46 10.92 18.57
C PHE A 480 12.31 12.11 19.06
N THR A 481 11.94 13.33 18.66
CA THR A 481 12.65 14.57 19.07
C THR A 481 12.77 14.75 20.59
N HIS A 482 11.83 14.21 21.36
CA HIS A 482 11.80 14.26 22.81
C HIS A 482 12.43 13.03 23.49
N THR A 483 12.83 12.02 22.71
CA THR A 483 13.48 10.80 23.22
C THR A 483 14.99 11.02 23.29
N ILE A 484 15.44 11.63 24.39
CA ILE A 484 16.82 12.07 24.59
C ILE A 484 17.58 11.13 25.53
N PHE A 485 16.93 10.68 26.61
CA PHE A 485 17.55 9.84 27.63
C PHE A 485 17.10 8.39 27.53
N TYR A 486 18.02 7.46 27.75
CA TYR A 486 17.76 6.03 27.54
C TYR A 486 16.64 5.51 28.46
N LYS A 487 16.63 5.97 29.71
CA LYS A 487 15.62 5.61 30.72
C LYS A 487 14.22 6.14 30.41
N GLU A 488 14.13 7.17 29.57
CA GLU A 488 12.87 7.83 29.19
C GLU A 488 12.35 7.36 27.83
N TYR A 489 13.01 6.38 27.21
CA TYR A 489 12.53 5.78 25.97
C TYR A 489 11.08 5.29 26.13
N PRO A 490 10.17 5.53 25.16
CA PRO A 490 8.79 5.06 25.24
C PRO A 490 8.72 3.53 25.43
N GLY A 491 8.17 3.07 26.56
CA GLY A 491 8.14 1.65 26.93
C GLY A 491 9.39 1.14 27.68
N GLY A 492 10.37 2.03 27.93
CA GLY A 492 11.58 1.78 28.68
C GLY A 492 12.78 1.30 27.83
N PRO A 493 13.99 1.29 28.40
CA PRO A 493 15.24 0.86 27.74
C PRO A 493 15.13 -0.46 26.97
N SER A 494 14.47 -1.46 27.58
CA SER A 494 14.32 -2.80 27.01
C SER A 494 13.49 -2.82 25.72
N GLU A 495 12.63 -1.83 25.48
CA GLU A 495 11.86 -1.70 24.24
C GLU A 495 12.76 -1.27 23.07
N LEU A 496 13.70 -0.34 23.30
CA LEU A 496 14.67 0.06 22.28
C LEU A 496 15.56 -1.14 21.91
N ASP A 497 16.08 -1.84 22.92
CA ASP A 497 16.88 -3.05 22.71
C ASP A 497 16.10 -4.12 21.95
N ARG A 498 14.82 -4.34 22.29
CA ARG A 498 13.97 -5.31 21.58
C ARG A 498 13.74 -4.89 20.12
N SER A 499 13.52 -3.61 19.85
CA SER A 499 13.35 -3.09 18.50
C SER A 499 14.60 -3.36 17.63
N ILE A 500 15.79 -3.17 18.22
CA ILE A 500 17.10 -3.41 17.58
C ILE A 500 17.38 -4.92 17.42
N GLN A 501 17.13 -5.72 18.45
CA GLN A 501 17.52 -7.13 18.53
C GLN A 501 16.37 -8.05 18.10
N GLY A 502 16.08 -8.05 16.81
CA GLY A 502 15.04 -8.91 16.22
C GLY A 502 13.64 -8.28 16.20
N GLY A 503 13.48 -7.03 16.63
CA GLY A 503 12.21 -6.31 16.60
C GLY A 503 11.96 -5.51 15.32
N GLU A 504 11.17 -4.45 15.45
CA GLU A 504 10.67 -3.64 14.32
C GLU A 504 11.80 -3.03 13.48
N LEU A 505 12.81 -2.43 14.13
CA LEU A 505 13.91 -1.78 13.42
C LEU A 505 14.77 -2.79 12.64
N PHE A 506 15.03 -3.95 13.23
CA PHE A 506 15.71 -5.06 12.55
C PHE A 506 14.92 -5.53 11.33
N PHE A 507 13.62 -5.81 11.47
CA PHE A 507 12.81 -6.30 10.36
C PHE A 507 12.53 -5.25 9.30
N THR A 508 12.59 -3.96 9.65
CA THR A 508 12.57 -2.88 8.65
C THR A 508 13.74 -3.03 7.67
N LEU A 509 14.95 -3.35 8.16
CA LEU A 509 16.09 -3.64 7.29
C LEU A 509 15.97 -4.99 6.59
N VAL A 510 15.48 -6.04 7.24
CA VAL A 510 15.37 -7.37 6.59
C VAL A 510 14.41 -7.33 5.41
N LEU A 511 13.26 -6.66 5.57
CA LEU A 511 12.15 -6.70 4.61
C LEU A 511 12.17 -5.58 3.58
N ASN A 512 12.92 -4.49 3.79
CA ASN A 512 13.01 -3.39 2.84
C ASN A 512 14.39 -3.32 2.17
N PRO A 513 14.48 -3.37 0.83
CA PRO A 513 15.76 -3.20 0.12
C PRO A 513 16.42 -1.83 0.36
N ILE A 514 15.63 -0.80 0.63
CA ILE A 514 16.08 0.58 0.88
C ILE A 514 15.36 1.09 2.13
N SER A 515 16.11 1.62 3.10
CA SER A 515 15.59 2.21 4.33
C SER A 515 16.25 3.57 4.59
N ILE A 516 15.43 4.61 4.69
CA ILE A 516 15.87 5.96 5.06
C ILE A 516 15.32 6.23 6.45
N PHE A 517 16.16 6.34 7.46
CA PHE A 517 15.72 6.55 8.84
C PHE A 517 15.71 8.03 9.18
N MET A 518 14.60 8.47 9.77
CA MET A 518 14.47 9.79 10.36
C MET A 518 14.99 9.80 11.80
N THR A 519 15.93 10.70 12.08
CA THR A 519 16.40 11.07 13.41
C THR A 519 16.57 12.59 13.50
N HIS A 520 16.81 13.12 14.69
CA HIS A 520 16.96 14.55 14.93
C HIS A 520 18.21 14.83 15.75
N LEU A 521 18.73 16.06 15.68
CA LEU A 521 19.91 16.51 16.44
C LEU A 521 19.87 16.09 17.92
N SER A 522 18.72 16.20 18.58
CA SER A 522 18.56 15.85 20.00
C SER A 522 18.81 14.36 20.30
N ASN A 523 18.66 13.46 19.33
CA ASN A 523 18.94 12.03 19.49
C ASN A 523 20.44 11.72 19.58
N TYR A 524 21.29 12.69 19.21
CA TYR A 524 22.75 12.56 19.22
C TYR A 524 23.40 13.39 20.34
N GLY A 525 22.63 14.21 21.05
CA GLY A 525 23.06 14.85 22.30
C GLY A 525 22.87 13.93 23.51
N ASN A 526 23.46 14.33 24.64
CA ASN A 526 23.29 13.67 25.95
C ASN A 526 23.59 12.15 25.93
N ASP A 527 22.58 11.27 25.99
CA ASP A 527 22.79 9.80 26.00
C ASP A 527 23.09 9.22 24.61
N ARG A 528 23.02 10.03 23.55
CA ARG A 528 23.43 9.66 22.18
C ARG A 528 22.70 8.42 21.65
N LEU A 529 21.39 8.35 21.88
CA LEU A 529 20.56 7.20 21.51
C LEU A 529 20.66 6.84 20.03
N GLY A 530 20.76 7.83 19.13
CA GLY A 530 20.97 7.59 17.70
C GLY A 530 22.23 6.76 17.41
N LEU A 531 23.34 7.10 18.06
CA LEU A 531 24.61 6.37 17.93
C LEU A 531 24.48 4.94 18.46
N TYR A 532 23.91 4.79 19.66
CA TYR A 532 23.65 3.48 20.27
C TYR A 532 22.80 2.59 19.35
N THR A 533 21.70 3.13 18.83
CA THR A 533 20.74 2.39 18.02
C THR A 533 21.38 1.83 16.75
N PHE A 534 22.02 2.67 15.93
CA PHE A 534 22.53 2.20 14.63
C PHE A 534 23.76 1.32 14.74
N VAL A 535 24.63 1.53 15.73
CA VAL A 535 25.79 0.65 15.97
C VAL A 535 25.32 -0.74 16.38
N ASN A 536 24.38 -0.84 17.33
CA ASN A 536 23.89 -2.14 17.79
C ASN A 536 23.04 -2.83 16.73
N LEU A 537 22.25 -2.07 15.95
CA LEU A 537 21.52 -2.61 14.80
C LEU A 537 22.48 -3.22 13.77
N ALA A 538 23.50 -2.48 13.33
CA ALA A 538 24.46 -2.98 12.36
C ALA A 538 25.21 -4.22 12.86
N LYS A 539 25.61 -4.24 14.14
CA LYS A 539 26.20 -5.42 14.79
C LYS A 539 25.25 -6.62 14.77
N PHE A 540 23.98 -6.41 15.10
CA PHE A 540 22.99 -7.47 15.14
C PHE A 540 22.72 -8.03 13.74
N VAL A 541 22.58 -7.18 12.72
CA VAL A 541 22.42 -7.59 11.32
C VAL A 541 23.62 -8.42 10.86
N GLU A 542 24.85 -7.95 11.06
CA GLU A 542 26.09 -8.64 10.67
C GLU A 542 26.23 -10.01 11.37
N SER A 543 25.78 -10.09 12.62
CA SER A 543 25.81 -11.32 13.41
C SER A 543 24.82 -12.35 12.86
N TRP A 544 23.59 -11.94 12.61
CA TRP A 544 22.49 -12.88 12.37
C TRP A 544 22.14 -13.13 10.91
N THR A 545 22.67 -12.32 10.00
CA THR A 545 22.29 -12.35 8.60
C THR A 545 23.48 -12.32 7.65
N ASN A 546 23.23 -12.72 6.41
CA ASN A 546 24.13 -12.56 5.27
C ASN A 546 23.88 -11.23 4.54
N LEU A 547 23.14 -10.29 5.14
CA LEU A 547 22.83 -9.01 4.52
C LEU A 547 24.10 -8.14 4.43
N GLN A 548 24.23 -7.47 3.29
CA GLN A 548 25.27 -6.49 3.05
C GLN A 548 24.66 -5.11 3.16
N LEU A 549 25.07 -4.33 4.17
CA LEU A 549 24.60 -2.96 4.37
C LEU A 549 25.47 -1.98 3.57
N LEU A 550 24.83 -1.08 2.82
CA LEU A 550 25.50 -0.06 2.01
C LEU A 550 24.80 1.30 2.17
N THR A 551 25.53 2.38 1.97
CA THR A 551 24.98 3.73 1.84
C THR A 551 25.29 4.27 0.44
N LEU A 552 24.31 4.94 -0.17
CA LEU A 552 24.47 5.66 -1.43
C LEU A 552 24.09 7.13 -1.23
N PRO A 553 24.72 8.07 -1.97
CA PRO A 553 24.28 9.46 -1.99
C PRO A 553 22.79 9.55 -2.35
N PRO A 554 22.01 10.48 -1.77
CA PRO A 554 20.54 10.50 -1.90
C PRO A 554 20.03 10.46 -3.34
N VAL A 555 20.69 11.14 -4.29
CA VAL A 555 20.31 11.12 -5.72
C VAL A 555 20.49 9.74 -6.35
N GLN A 556 21.60 9.06 -6.06
CA GLN A 556 21.86 7.71 -6.55
C GLN A 556 20.93 6.69 -5.87
N LEU A 557 20.65 6.88 -4.58
CA LEU A 557 19.71 6.06 -3.82
C LEU A 557 18.30 6.17 -4.42
N ALA A 558 17.87 7.37 -4.81
CA ALA A 558 16.57 7.57 -5.44
C ALA A 558 16.48 6.90 -6.82
N GLN A 559 17.51 7.04 -7.64
CA GLN A 559 17.59 6.33 -8.91
C GLN A 559 17.51 4.82 -8.71
N LYS A 560 18.22 4.30 -7.69
CA LYS A 560 18.17 2.88 -7.35
C LYS A 560 16.77 2.45 -6.89
N TYR A 561 16.08 3.27 -6.11
CA TYR A 561 14.71 3.02 -5.67
C TYR A 561 13.76 2.85 -6.86
N PHE A 562 13.73 3.80 -7.79
CA PHE A 562 12.85 3.75 -8.97
C PHE A 562 13.34 2.81 -10.10
N GLN A 563 14.51 2.19 -9.92
CA GLN A 563 14.93 1.01 -10.70
C GLN A 563 14.37 -0.28 -10.10
N LEU A 564 14.31 -0.37 -8.77
CA LEU A 564 13.72 -1.52 -8.06
C LEU A 564 12.19 -1.51 -8.11
N PHE A 565 11.58 -0.31 -8.12
CA PHE A 565 10.14 -0.09 -8.05
C PHE A 565 9.68 0.86 -9.17
N PRO A 566 9.76 0.45 -10.45
CA PRO A 566 9.37 1.31 -11.57
C PRO A 566 7.88 1.67 -11.57
N GLU A 567 7.02 0.83 -11.02
CA GLU A 567 5.57 1.04 -10.89
C GLU A 567 5.20 2.18 -9.94
N GLN A 568 6.09 2.51 -9.00
CA GLN A 568 5.86 3.58 -8.01
C GLN A 568 6.29 4.96 -8.52
N ARG A 569 6.69 5.10 -9.79
CA ARG A 569 7.02 6.42 -10.35
C ARG A 569 5.79 7.31 -10.41
N ASP A 570 4.65 6.73 -10.78
CA ASP A 570 3.41 7.44 -10.92
C ASP A 570 2.72 7.53 -9.55
N PRO A 571 2.39 8.74 -9.07
CA PRO A 571 1.71 8.90 -7.80
C PRO A 571 0.28 8.37 -7.88
N ILE A 572 -0.31 8.02 -6.74
CA ILE A 572 -1.73 7.76 -6.54
C ILE A 572 -2.19 8.74 -5.46
N TRP A 573 -2.84 9.81 -5.91
CA TRP A 573 -3.29 10.90 -5.03
C TRP A 573 -4.43 10.44 -4.13
N GLN A 574 -4.14 10.30 -2.84
CA GLN A 574 -5.18 10.06 -1.83
C GLN A 574 -5.94 11.33 -1.54
N ASN A 575 -7.15 11.18 -1.02
CA ASN A 575 -7.92 12.28 -0.46
C ASN A 575 -7.23 12.83 0.81
N PRO A 576 -6.69 14.07 0.80
CA PRO A 576 -6.01 14.65 1.97
C PRO A 576 -6.93 14.80 3.19
N CYS A 577 -8.24 14.68 2.99
CA CYS A 577 -9.26 14.95 3.99
C CYS A 577 -9.66 13.73 4.81
N ASP A 578 -9.41 12.53 4.30
CA ASP A 578 -9.71 11.29 4.99
C ASP A 578 -8.63 10.95 6.05
N ASP A 579 -7.46 11.59 5.99
CA ASP A 579 -6.42 11.52 7.02
C ASP A 579 -6.31 12.84 7.82
N LYS A 580 -6.46 12.76 9.15
CA LYS A 580 -6.31 13.91 10.05
C LYS A 580 -4.95 14.58 9.91
N ARG A 581 -3.87 13.81 9.85
CA ARG A 581 -2.49 14.31 9.76
C ARG A 581 -2.29 15.06 8.46
N HIS A 582 -2.77 14.52 7.33
CA HIS A 582 -2.69 15.19 6.03
C HIS A 582 -3.41 16.52 6.04
N ARG A 583 -4.63 16.60 6.61
CA ARG A 583 -5.32 17.89 6.78
C ARG A 583 -4.53 18.90 7.61
N ASP A 584 -3.93 18.45 8.72
CA ASP A 584 -3.20 19.32 9.64
C ASP A 584 -1.94 19.94 9.00
N ILE A 585 -1.35 19.28 7.99
CA ILE A 585 -0.17 19.75 7.25
C ILE A 585 -0.49 20.20 5.81
N TRP A 586 -1.78 20.36 5.48
CA TRP A 586 -2.25 20.91 4.21
C TRP A 586 -2.47 22.41 4.32
N SER A 587 -2.42 23.13 3.19
CA SER A 587 -2.65 24.58 3.21
C SER A 587 -4.08 24.89 3.65
N LYS A 588 -4.24 25.85 4.57
CA LYS A 588 -5.55 26.30 5.09
C LYS A 588 -6.46 26.94 4.03
N GLU A 589 -5.91 27.31 2.89
CA GLU A 589 -6.68 27.85 1.76
C GLU A 589 -7.39 26.76 0.95
N LYS A 590 -7.02 25.50 1.18
CA LYS A 590 -7.58 24.35 0.46
C LYS A 590 -8.68 23.70 1.29
N THR A 591 -9.76 23.31 0.62
CA THR A 591 -10.86 22.57 1.24
C THR A 591 -11.25 21.38 0.37
N CYS A 592 -11.63 20.31 1.05
CA CYS A 592 -12.20 19.08 0.49
C CYS A 592 -13.49 19.35 -0.28
N ASP A 593 -14.21 20.41 0.09
CA ASP A 593 -15.49 20.75 -0.52
C ASP A 593 -15.33 21.18 -1.98
N ARG A 594 -14.10 21.47 -2.45
CA ARG A 594 -13.78 21.75 -3.85
C ARG A 594 -13.64 20.50 -4.72
N LEU A 595 -13.64 19.30 -4.15
CA LEU A 595 -13.62 18.06 -4.93
C LEU A 595 -15.04 17.66 -5.38
N PRO A 596 -15.20 17.06 -6.57
CA PRO A 596 -16.51 16.67 -7.05
C PRO A 596 -17.10 15.52 -6.22
N LYS A 597 -18.42 15.63 -5.97
CA LYS A 597 -19.21 14.62 -5.27
C LYS A 597 -19.69 13.50 -6.20
N PHE A 598 -19.66 13.72 -7.51
CA PHE A 598 -19.97 12.70 -8.49
C PHE A 598 -19.27 12.93 -9.83
N LEU A 599 -19.14 11.86 -10.63
CA LEU A 599 -18.47 11.87 -11.91
C LEU A 599 -19.36 11.25 -12.99
N VAL A 600 -19.43 11.89 -14.17
CA VAL A 600 -20.00 11.29 -15.37
C VAL A 600 -18.86 10.71 -16.21
N ILE A 601 -18.69 9.40 -16.15
CA ILE A 601 -17.47 8.73 -16.63
C ILE A 601 -17.50 8.37 -18.12
N GLY A 602 -18.67 8.46 -18.77
CA GLY A 602 -18.84 8.13 -20.19
C GLY A 602 -19.84 7.00 -20.43
N PRO A 603 -19.58 6.12 -21.42
CA PRO A 603 -18.57 6.23 -22.47
C PRO A 603 -18.80 7.40 -23.45
N GLN A 604 -17.87 7.61 -24.37
CA GLN A 604 -18.04 8.58 -25.46
C GLN A 604 -19.22 8.20 -26.34
N LYS A 605 -19.87 9.22 -26.91
CA LYS A 605 -20.94 9.10 -27.93
C LYS A 605 -22.30 8.59 -27.43
N THR A 606 -22.51 8.52 -26.12
CA THR A 606 -23.76 8.01 -25.53
C THR A 606 -24.74 9.09 -25.05
N GLY A 607 -24.37 10.37 -25.15
CA GLY A 607 -25.22 11.48 -24.69
C GLY A 607 -24.65 12.27 -23.51
N THR A 608 -23.40 12.01 -23.11
CA THR A 608 -22.74 12.64 -21.95
C THR A 608 -22.78 14.17 -21.94
N THR A 609 -22.64 14.85 -23.09
CA THR A 609 -22.78 16.32 -23.14
C THR A 609 -24.23 16.79 -22.97
N ALA A 610 -25.22 15.98 -23.36
CA ALA A 610 -26.63 16.29 -23.10
C ALA A 610 -26.92 16.19 -21.59
N LEU A 611 -26.49 15.10 -20.97
CA LEU A 611 -26.60 14.93 -19.52
C LEU A 611 -25.89 16.06 -18.77
N TYR A 612 -24.67 16.42 -19.17
CA TYR A 612 -23.94 17.57 -18.61
C TYR A 612 -24.76 18.86 -18.68
N LEU A 613 -25.38 19.17 -19.83
CA LEU A 613 -26.19 20.38 -19.97
C LEU A 613 -27.42 20.35 -19.06
N PHE A 614 -28.09 19.20 -18.94
CA PHE A 614 -29.24 19.08 -18.06
C PHE A 614 -28.84 19.21 -16.60
N LEU A 615 -27.75 18.58 -16.17
CA LEU A 615 -27.23 18.70 -14.80
C LEU A 615 -26.95 20.14 -14.38
N VAL A 616 -26.30 20.94 -15.23
CA VAL A 616 -25.99 22.35 -14.91
C VAL A 616 -27.21 23.28 -14.93
N MET A 617 -28.40 22.80 -15.33
CA MET A 617 -29.65 23.55 -15.16
C MET A 617 -30.13 23.53 -13.70
N HIS A 618 -29.71 22.55 -12.91
CA HIS A 618 -30.08 22.46 -11.50
C HIS A 618 -29.29 23.48 -10.67
N PRO A 619 -29.95 24.34 -9.85
CA PRO A 619 -29.28 25.43 -9.14
C PRO A 619 -28.19 24.96 -8.16
N SER A 620 -28.39 23.81 -7.52
CA SER A 620 -27.42 23.22 -6.58
C SER A 620 -26.35 22.33 -7.24
N ILE A 621 -26.35 22.12 -8.55
CA ILE A 621 -25.35 21.27 -9.24
C ILE A 621 -24.43 22.16 -10.06
N ILE A 622 -23.14 22.13 -9.75
CA ILE A 622 -22.15 23.02 -10.35
C ILE A 622 -21.06 22.17 -10.99
N SER A 623 -20.71 22.49 -12.23
CA SER A 623 -19.63 21.79 -12.93
C SER A 623 -18.29 22.53 -12.84
N ASN A 624 -17.24 21.86 -13.30
CA ASN A 624 -15.92 22.45 -13.47
C ASN A 624 -15.95 23.62 -14.48
N SER A 625 -15.00 24.54 -14.30
CA SER A 625 -14.69 25.56 -15.29
C SER A 625 -14.19 24.90 -16.58
N PRO A 626 -14.51 25.46 -17.76
CA PRO A 626 -14.12 24.86 -19.03
C PRO A 626 -12.59 24.90 -19.22
N ASN A 627 -12.03 23.81 -19.72
CA ASN A 627 -10.64 23.71 -20.10
C ASN A 627 -10.44 24.16 -21.55
N PRO A 628 -9.45 25.01 -21.87
CA PRO A 628 -9.23 25.49 -23.24
C PRO A 628 -8.97 24.38 -24.28
N LYS A 629 -8.47 23.21 -23.87
CA LYS A 629 -8.12 22.08 -24.76
C LYS A 629 -9.19 21.01 -24.81
N THR A 630 -9.83 20.74 -23.67
CA THR A 630 -10.76 19.62 -23.50
C THR A 630 -12.21 20.06 -23.25
N PHE A 631 -12.47 21.37 -23.36
CA PHE A 631 -13.79 22.00 -23.23
C PHE A 631 -14.44 21.69 -21.88
N GLU A 632 -15.62 21.06 -21.88
CA GLU A 632 -16.32 20.68 -20.65
C GLU A 632 -15.62 19.55 -19.87
N GLU A 633 -14.69 18.81 -20.48
CA GLU A 633 -14.05 17.66 -19.85
C GLU A 633 -12.71 18.01 -19.20
N MET A 634 -12.44 17.45 -18.02
CA MET A 634 -11.15 17.62 -17.33
C MET A 634 -10.09 16.66 -17.84
N GLN A 635 -10.50 15.40 -18.07
CA GLN A 635 -9.62 14.30 -18.44
C GLN A 635 -8.42 14.20 -17.48
N PHE A 636 -8.68 14.34 -16.17
CA PHE A 636 -7.68 14.30 -15.12
C PHE A 636 -7.20 12.88 -14.86
N PHE A 637 -8.12 11.93 -14.62
CA PHE A 637 -7.77 10.58 -14.15
C PHE A 637 -7.24 9.63 -15.24
N ASN A 638 -7.52 9.87 -16.53
CA ASN A 638 -7.23 8.94 -17.63
C ASN A 638 -5.94 9.22 -18.42
N GLY A 639 -5.03 10.07 -17.93
CA GLY A 639 -3.82 10.39 -18.68
C GLY A 639 -2.91 11.44 -18.04
N ASN A 640 -2.20 12.19 -18.89
CA ASN A 640 -1.09 13.05 -18.48
C ASN A 640 -1.46 14.22 -17.55
N ASN A 641 -2.73 14.64 -17.55
CA ASN A 641 -3.19 15.70 -16.65
C ASN A 641 -3.10 15.28 -15.17
N TYR A 642 -3.18 13.97 -14.88
CA TYR A 642 -3.09 13.44 -13.52
C TYR A 642 -1.79 13.84 -12.80
N HIS A 643 -0.67 13.85 -13.52
CA HIS A 643 0.64 14.19 -12.98
C HIS A 643 0.83 15.67 -12.66
N ARG A 644 -0.15 16.53 -13.02
CA ARG A 644 -0.18 17.93 -12.61
C ARG A 644 -0.54 18.12 -11.14
N GLY A 645 -1.07 17.08 -10.50
CA GLY A 645 -1.37 17.05 -9.06
C GLY A 645 -2.81 17.49 -8.73
N VAL A 646 -3.19 17.26 -7.48
CA VAL A 646 -4.53 17.55 -6.94
C VAL A 646 -4.88 19.03 -7.02
N ASP A 647 -3.91 19.92 -6.76
CA ASP A 647 -4.11 21.36 -6.82
C ASP A 647 -4.60 21.80 -8.21
N TRP A 648 -3.94 21.31 -9.26
CA TRP A 648 -4.34 21.59 -10.64
C TRP A 648 -5.77 21.15 -10.92
N TYR A 649 -6.21 20.02 -10.34
CA TYR A 649 -7.57 19.53 -10.51
C TYR A 649 -8.60 20.37 -9.74
N MET A 650 -8.30 20.70 -8.48
CA MET A 650 -9.15 21.52 -7.62
C MET A 650 -9.36 22.93 -8.19
N ASP A 651 -8.36 23.49 -8.87
CA ASP A 651 -8.42 24.84 -9.45
C ASP A 651 -9.52 25.03 -10.50
N PHE A 652 -10.05 23.94 -11.07
CA PHE A 652 -11.17 24.01 -12.01
C PHE A 652 -12.53 24.12 -11.32
N PHE A 653 -12.60 23.80 -10.03
CA PHE A 653 -13.85 23.87 -9.27
C PHE A 653 -13.92 25.18 -8.49
N PRO A 654 -15.10 25.82 -8.43
CA PRO A 654 -15.29 27.01 -7.62
C PRO A 654 -15.06 26.68 -6.14
N VAL A 655 -14.65 27.69 -5.37
CA VAL A 655 -14.60 27.58 -3.90
C VAL A 655 -16.05 27.59 -3.40
N PRO A 656 -16.54 26.53 -2.73
CA PRO A 656 -17.89 26.49 -2.20
C PRO A 656 -18.09 27.60 -1.17
N SER A 657 -19.26 28.22 -1.20
CA SER A 657 -19.63 29.17 -0.15
C SER A 657 -19.97 28.41 1.14
N ASN A 658 -19.70 28.99 2.32
CA ASN A 658 -20.02 28.38 3.63
C ASN A 658 -21.52 28.10 3.85
N LEU A 659 -22.39 28.52 2.93
CA LEU A 659 -23.84 28.41 2.99
C LEU A 659 -24.42 27.39 1.99
N SER A 660 -23.63 26.83 1.07
CA SER A 660 -24.20 26.10 -0.07
C SER A 660 -24.29 24.59 0.11
N THR A 661 -25.38 24.03 -0.42
CA THR A 661 -25.60 22.59 -0.64
C THR A 661 -24.97 22.11 -1.95
N ASP A 662 -23.93 22.80 -2.45
CA ASP A 662 -23.43 22.60 -3.82
C ASP A 662 -22.95 21.18 -4.07
N PHE A 663 -23.38 20.62 -5.18
CA PHE A 663 -22.96 19.34 -5.73
C PHE A 663 -22.02 19.59 -6.90
N LEU A 664 -20.73 19.59 -6.61
CA LEU A 664 -19.69 19.68 -7.62
C LEU A 664 -19.62 18.38 -8.43
N PHE A 665 -19.46 18.49 -9.74
CA PHE A 665 -19.26 17.33 -10.61
C PHE A 665 -18.37 17.65 -11.80
N GLU A 666 -17.75 16.61 -12.35
CA GLU A 666 -17.14 16.68 -13.68
C GLU A 666 -17.68 15.59 -14.59
N LYS A 667 -17.46 15.79 -15.89
CA LYS A 667 -17.80 14.84 -16.94
C LYS A 667 -16.57 14.63 -17.81
N SER A 668 -16.08 13.40 -17.89
CA SER A 668 -14.94 13.03 -18.74
C SER A 668 -15.20 11.65 -19.33
N ALA A 669 -15.65 11.60 -20.59
CA ALA A 669 -16.16 10.38 -21.20
C ALA A 669 -15.10 9.30 -21.47
N ASN A 670 -13.82 9.67 -21.34
CA ASN A 670 -12.68 8.76 -21.46
C ASN A 670 -12.40 7.97 -20.17
N TYR A 671 -13.01 8.31 -19.04
CA TYR A 671 -12.81 7.58 -17.79
C TYR A 671 -13.37 6.16 -17.87
N PHE A 672 -14.53 5.98 -18.53
CA PHE A 672 -15.24 4.71 -18.57
C PHE A 672 -14.37 3.52 -19.00
N HIS A 673 -13.52 3.70 -20.03
CA HIS A 673 -12.68 2.65 -20.59
C HIS A 673 -11.19 2.82 -20.26
N SER A 674 -10.84 3.72 -19.33
CA SER A 674 -9.47 3.90 -18.85
C SER A 674 -9.16 2.84 -17.81
N GLU A 675 -7.99 2.22 -17.93
CA GLU A 675 -7.52 1.19 -17.01
C GLU A 675 -7.13 1.79 -15.66
N GLU A 676 -6.60 3.00 -15.65
CA GLU A 676 -6.06 3.67 -14.47
C GLU A 676 -7.10 4.54 -13.73
N ALA A 677 -8.14 4.98 -14.42
CA ALA A 677 -9.11 5.92 -13.85
C ALA A 677 -9.85 5.38 -12.61
N PRO A 678 -10.35 4.12 -12.57
CA PRO A 678 -11.07 3.61 -11.40
C PRO A 678 -10.27 3.71 -10.10
N GLU A 679 -9.01 3.23 -10.12
CA GLU A 679 -8.10 3.28 -8.97
C GLU A 679 -7.82 4.73 -8.54
N ARG A 680 -7.48 5.60 -9.50
CA ARG A 680 -7.12 6.99 -9.21
C ARG A 680 -8.30 7.80 -8.68
N VAL A 681 -9.51 7.53 -9.16
CA VAL A 681 -10.74 8.15 -8.65
C VAL A 681 -11.03 7.64 -7.25
N ALA A 682 -10.91 6.33 -7.00
CA ALA A 682 -11.16 5.75 -5.69
C ALA A 682 -10.17 6.25 -4.63
N ALA A 683 -8.92 6.51 -5.01
CA ALA A 683 -7.94 7.11 -4.11
C ALA A 683 -8.28 8.57 -3.73
N LEU A 684 -8.66 9.41 -4.70
CA LEU A 684 -8.84 10.85 -4.46
C LEU A 684 -10.26 11.23 -3.99
N VAL A 685 -11.28 10.57 -4.51
CA VAL A 685 -12.70 10.84 -4.23
C VAL A 685 -13.47 9.53 -3.98
N PRO A 686 -13.11 8.74 -2.96
CA PRO A 686 -13.68 7.41 -2.71
C PRO A 686 -15.20 7.41 -2.53
N LYS A 687 -15.76 8.53 -2.06
CA LYS A 687 -17.20 8.71 -1.78
C LYS A 687 -17.98 9.25 -2.97
N ALA A 688 -17.34 9.46 -4.13
CA ALA A 688 -17.99 10.00 -5.31
C ALA A 688 -19.04 9.01 -5.86
N LYS A 689 -20.17 9.54 -6.31
CA LYS A 689 -21.13 8.78 -7.11
C LYS A 689 -20.66 8.72 -8.57
N ILE A 690 -20.84 7.57 -9.21
CA ILE A 690 -20.39 7.29 -10.57
C ILE A 690 -21.61 7.15 -11.47
N ILE A 691 -21.67 7.93 -12.55
CA ILE A 691 -22.75 7.89 -13.53
C ILE A 691 -22.18 7.49 -14.89
N THR A 692 -22.78 6.48 -15.52
CA THR A 692 -22.47 6.04 -16.88
C THR A 692 -23.73 5.96 -17.74
N ILE A 693 -23.61 6.17 -19.05
CA ILE A 693 -24.75 6.16 -20.00
C ILE A 693 -24.48 5.14 -21.09
N LEU A 694 -25.39 4.18 -21.28
CA LEU A 694 -25.24 3.12 -22.27
C LEU A 694 -26.25 3.26 -23.41
N ILE A 695 -25.78 3.13 -24.65
CA ILE A 695 -26.61 2.96 -25.86
C ILE A 695 -26.18 1.67 -26.58
N ASP A 696 -26.91 1.25 -27.61
CA ASP A 696 -26.50 0.14 -28.49
C ASP A 696 -25.00 0.28 -28.88
N PRO A 697 -24.14 -0.71 -28.56
CA PRO A 697 -22.71 -0.60 -28.78
C PRO A 697 -22.34 -0.49 -30.27
N SER A 698 -23.20 -0.97 -31.17
CA SER A 698 -23.07 -0.80 -32.62
C SER A 698 -23.27 0.66 -33.03
N ASP A 699 -24.34 1.29 -32.53
CA ASP A 699 -24.63 2.70 -32.80
C ASP A 699 -23.58 3.62 -32.15
N ARG A 700 -23.08 3.26 -30.96
CA ARG A 700 -21.96 3.96 -30.31
C ARG A 700 -20.70 3.92 -31.18
N ALA A 701 -20.32 2.74 -31.67
CA ALA A 701 -19.15 2.55 -32.53
C ALA A 701 -19.27 3.37 -33.83
N TYR A 702 -20.43 3.34 -34.47
CA TYR A 702 -20.68 4.12 -35.67
C TYR A 702 -20.67 5.63 -35.43
N SER A 703 -21.27 6.08 -34.32
CA SER A 703 -21.22 7.47 -33.90
C SER A 703 -19.79 7.96 -33.62
N TRP A 704 -18.92 7.08 -33.12
CA TRP A 704 -17.49 7.38 -32.97
C TRP A 704 -16.78 7.49 -34.32
N TYR A 705 -16.99 6.55 -35.24
CA TYR A 705 -16.45 6.64 -36.59
C TYR A 705 -16.87 7.93 -37.31
N GLN A 706 -18.16 8.28 -37.26
CA GLN A 706 -18.67 9.53 -37.84
C GLN A 706 -18.12 10.78 -37.15
N HIS A 707 -17.83 10.69 -35.85
CA HIS A 707 -17.14 11.75 -35.12
C HIS A 707 -15.72 11.97 -35.65
N GLN A 708 -14.98 10.90 -35.91
CA GLN A 708 -13.62 10.99 -36.46
C GLN A 708 -13.64 11.58 -37.88
N ARG A 709 -14.58 11.17 -38.73
CA ARG A 709 -14.77 11.78 -40.06
C ARG A 709 -15.05 13.28 -39.98
N ALA A 710 -15.91 13.70 -39.06
CA ALA A 710 -16.21 15.12 -38.87
C ALA A 710 -15.02 15.95 -38.36
N HIS A 711 -14.01 15.30 -37.75
CA HIS A 711 -12.75 15.93 -37.34
C HIS A 711 -11.63 15.72 -38.37
N GLN A 712 -11.97 15.31 -39.59
CA GLN A 712 -11.04 15.11 -40.70
C GLN A 712 -9.92 14.09 -40.39
N ASP A 713 -10.23 13.07 -39.58
CA ASP A 713 -9.32 11.94 -39.37
C ASP A 713 -9.04 11.23 -40.70
N SER A 714 -7.76 11.19 -41.11
CA SER A 714 -7.35 10.66 -42.41
C SER A 714 -7.73 9.19 -42.61
N THR A 715 -7.74 8.40 -41.53
CA THR A 715 -8.09 6.99 -41.59
C THR A 715 -9.59 6.82 -41.77
N ALA A 716 -10.40 7.54 -40.98
CA ALA A 716 -11.86 7.48 -41.05
C ALA A 716 -12.42 8.03 -42.36
N LEU A 717 -11.70 8.95 -43.02
CA LEU A 717 -12.04 9.46 -44.35
C LEU A 717 -11.67 8.46 -45.46
N LYS A 718 -10.55 7.74 -45.31
CA LYS A 718 -10.04 6.80 -46.31
C LYS A 718 -10.79 5.49 -46.35
N PHE A 719 -11.12 4.92 -45.19
CA PHE A 719 -11.76 3.61 -45.09
C PHE A 719 -13.23 3.75 -44.73
N SER A 720 -14.07 2.90 -45.31
CA SER A 720 -15.48 2.75 -44.93
C SER A 720 -15.62 2.21 -43.50
N PHE A 721 -16.81 2.35 -42.91
CA PHE A 721 -17.04 1.83 -41.56
C PHE A 721 -16.88 0.30 -41.50
N TYR A 722 -17.33 -0.41 -42.55
CA TYR A 722 -17.20 -1.86 -42.64
C TYR A 722 -15.74 -2.30 -42.65
N GLU A 723 -14.89 -1.67 -43.47
CA GLU A 723 -13.44 -1.94 -43.50
C GLU A 723 -12.76 -1.67 -42.14
N VAL A 724 -13.22 -0.64 -41.41
CA VAL A 724 -12.71 -0.34 -40.07
C VAL A 724 -13.06 -1.45 -39.09
N ILE A 725 -14.33 -1.85 -38.99
CA ILE A 725 -14.78 -2.82 -37.98
C ILE A 725 -14.31 -4.26 -38.29
N THR A 726 -14.10 -4.60 -39.56
CA THR A 726 -13.64 -5.92 -40.02
C THR A 726 -12.11 -6.01 -40.21
N ALA A 727 -11.37 -4.96 -39.86
CA ALA A 727 -9.92 -4.90 -40.05
C ALA A 727 -9.22 -6.11 -39.39
N GLY A 728 -8.53 -6.90 -40.22
CA GLY A 728 -7.89 -8.15 -39.80
C GLY A 728 -6.52 -7.96 -39.11
N PRO A 729 -5.89 -9.07 -38.67
CA PRO A 729 -4.59 -9.05 -37.98
C PRO A 729 -3.43 -8.46 -38.78
N HIS A 730 -3.52 -8.40 -40.11
CA HIS A 730 -2.49 -7.79 -40.96
C HIS A 730 -2.82 -6.37 -41.42
N ALA A 731 -3.93 -5.78 -40.94
CA ALA A 731 -4.32 -4.42 -41.28
C ALA A 731 -3.30 -3.39 -40.76
N PRO A 732 -3.18 -2.21 -41.41
CA PRO A 732 -2.31 -1.14 -40.96
C PRO A 732 -2.59 -0.70 -39.51
N ALA A 733 -1.53 -0.31 -38.78
CA ALA A 733 -1.64 0.03 -37.35
C ALA A 733 -2.64 1.17 -37.06
N HIS A 734 -2.71 2.19 -37.92
CA HIS A 734 -3.64 3.31 -37.77
C HIS A 734 -5.12 2.87 -37.97
N LEU A 735 -5.38 1.91 -38.88
CA LEU A 735 -6.70 1.34 -39.08
C LEU A 735 -7.14 0.51 -37.87
N LYS A 736 -6.25 -0.35 -37.35
CA LYS A 736 -6.52 -1.12 -36.11
C LYS A 736 -6.72 -0.21 -34.90
N LEU A 737 -6.01 0.91 -34.82
CA LEU A 737 -6.20 1.87 -33.74
C LEU A 737 -7.60 2.49 -33.80
N LEU A 738 -8.07 2.88 -34.99
CA LEU A 738 -9.42 3.38 -35.19
C LEU A 738 -10.48 2.31 -34.88
N GLN A 739 -10.29 1.08 -35.36
CA GLN A 739 -11.13 -0.08 -35.04
C GLN A 739 -11.24 -0.27 -33.52
N ARG A 740 -10.11 -0.35 -32.81
CA ARG A 740 -10.09 -0.50 -31.35
C ARG A 740 -10.86 0.62 -30.65
N LYS A 741 -10.65 1.88 -31.05
CA LYS A 741 -11.40 3.02 -30.48
C LYS A 741 -12.91 2.97 -30.80
N CYS A 742 -13.30 2.40 -31.94
CA CYS A 742 -14.71 2.14 -32.25
C CYS A 742 -15.28 1.02 -31.38
N LEU A 743 -14.60 -0.12 -31.28
CA LEU A 743 -15.17 -1.35 -30.72
C LEU A 743 -14.98 -1.50 -29.20
N VAL A 744 -13.76 -1.34 -28.71
CA VAL A 744 -13.39 -1.69 -27.32
C VAL A 744 -14.21 -0.93 -26.26
N PRO A 745 -14.51 0.38 -26.38
CA PRO A 745 -15.32 1.06 -25.38
C PRO A 745 -16.80 0.61 -25.38
N GLY A 746 -17.21 -0.26 -26.30
CA GLY A 746 -18.50 -0.94 -26.33
C GLY A 746 -18.57 -2.21 -25.47
N TRP A 747 -17.45 -2.67 -24.92
CA TRP A 747 -17.38 -3.83 -24.00
C TRP A 747 -17.86 -3.45 -22.59
N TYR A 748 -19.14 -3.06 -22.48
CA TYR A 748 -19.66 -2.39 -21.29
C TYR A 748 -19.52 -3.21 -20.01
N ALA A 749 -19.77 -4.52 -20.06
CA ALA A 749 -19.62 -5.39 -18.89
C ALA A 749 -18.19 -5.37 -18.34
N ASN A 750 -17.19 -5.55 -19.20
CA ASN A 750 -15.77 -5.54 -18.84
C ASN A 750 -15.36 -4.22 -18.16
N HIS A 751 -15.81 -3.09 -18.71
CA HIS A 751 -15.47 -1.78 -18.16
C HIS A 751 -16.18 -1.52 -16.83
N ILE A 752 -17.47 -1.86 -16.72
CA ILE A 752 -18.24 -1.68 -15.49
C ILE A 752 -17.67 -2.55 -14.35
N GLU A 753 -17.28 -3.79 -14.63
CA GLU A 753 -16.66 -4.67 -13.63
C GLU A 753 -15.40 -4.03 -13.02
N LYS A 754 -14.55 -3.39 -13.84
CA LYS A 754 -13.37 -2.67 -13.32
C LYS A 754 -13.73 -1.52 -12.40
N TRP A 755 -14.81 -0.79 -12.68
CA TRP A 755 -15.30 0.24 -11.76
C TRP A 755 -15.84 -0.38 -10.47
N LEU A 756 -16.46 -1.56 -10.53
CA LEU A 756 -16.99 -2.28 -9.38
C LEU A 756 -15.91 -2.93 -8.49
N GLU A 757 -14.68 -3.08 -8.99
CA GLU A 757 -13.52 -3.46 -8.16
C GLU A 757 -13.20 -2.40 -7.09
N TYR A 758 -13.51 -1.13 -7.37
CA TYR A 758 -13.19 0.01 -6.50
C TYR A 758 -14.42 0.69 -5.88
N PHE A 759 -15.58 0.63 -6.54
CA PHE A 759 -16.81 1.28 -6.10
C PHE A 759 -17.91 0.25 -5.81
N PRO A 760 -18.60 0.36 -4.66
CA PRO A 760 -19.74 -0.50 -4.41
C PRO A 760 -20.87 -0.22 -5.42
N PRO A 761 -21.71 -1.22 -5.75
CA PRO A 761 -22.85 -1.04 -6.64
C PRO A 761 -23.76 0.14 -6.31
N SER A 762 -23.89 0.49 -5.02
CA SER A 762 -24.71 1.61 -4.55
C SER A 762 -24.17 2.99 -4.95
N GLN A 763 -22.89 3.09 -5.34
CA GLN A 763 -22.26 4.31 -5.87
C GLN A 763 -22.29 4.37 -7.39
N LEU A 764 -22.88 3.39 -8.10
CA LEU A 764 -22.94 3.37 -9.57
C LEU A 764 -24.38 3.51 -10.06
N HIS A 765 -24.61 4.44 -10.99
CA HIS A 765 -25.88 4.61 -11.69
C HIS A 765 -25.69 4.49 -13.20
N ILE A 766 -26.48 3.63 -13.82
CA ILE A 766 -26.41 3.28 -15.24
C ILE A 766 -27.65 3.82 -15.94
N ILE A 767 -27.45 4.79 -16.83
CA ILE A 767 -28.53 5.44 -17.59
C ILE A 767 -28.74 4.72 -18.92
N ASP A 768 -30.00 4.43 -19.25
CA ASP A 768 -30.39 4.06 -20.62
C ASP A 768 -30.33 5.31 -21.51
N GLY A 769 -29.33 5.38 -22.39
CA GLY A 769 -29.15 6.51 -23.29
C GLY A 769 -30.27 6.65 -24.34
N GLN A 770 -31.04 5.58 -24.62
CA GLN A 770 -32.25 5.70 -25.43
C GLN A 770 -33.34 6.46 -24.67
N GLN A 771 -33.50 6.18 -23.38
CA GLN A 771 -34.44 6.90 -22.51
C GLN A 771 -34.02 8.35 -22.31
N LEU A 772 -32.73 8.63 -22.09
CA LEU A 772 -32.21 10.01 -22.03
C LEU A 772 -32.53 10.80 -23.30
N ARG A 773 -32.58 10.12 -24.46
CA ARG A 773 -32.93 10.76 -25.74
C ARG A 773 -34.43 10.97 -25.90
N SER A 774 -35.28 10.04 -25.46
CA SER A 774 -36.73 10.11 -25.67
C SER A 774 -37.48 10.83 -24.56
N ASP A 775 -37.05 10.66 -23.32
CA ASP A 775 -37.66 11.17 -22.09
C ASP A 775 -36.56 11.55 -21.07
N PRO A 776 -35.84 12.66 -21.31
CA PRO A 776 -34.79 13.12 -20.42
C PRO A 776 -35.31 13.55 -19.05
N ALA A 777 -36.57 13.97 -18.92
CA ALA A 777 -37.11 14.45 -17.65
C ALA A 777 -37.17 13.32 -16.61
N ASN A 778 -37.67 12.13 -16.98
CA ASN A 778 -37.67 10.97 -16.10
C ASN A 778 -36.24 10.52 -15.71
N VAL A 779 -35.31 10.51 -16.68
CA VAL A 779 -33.90 10.19 -16.39
C VAL A 779 -33.30 11.18 -15.39
N MET A 780 -33.58 12.47 -15.53
CA MET A 780 -33.08 13.47 -14.60
C MET A 780 -33.72 13.37 -13.21
N GLU A 781 -34.97 12.92 -13.09
CA GLU A 781 -35.59 12.59 -11.80
C GLU A 781 -34.85 11.43 -11.10
N GLU A 782 -34.54 10.36 -11.84
CA GLU A 782 -33.76 9.22 -11.32
C GLU A 782 -32.35 9.64 -10.91
N VAL A 783 -31.69 10.49 -11.70
CA VAL A 783 -30.37 11.05 -11.38
C VAL A 783 -30.43 11.90 -10.11
N GLN A 784 -31.44 12.77 -9.96
CA GLN A 784 -31.61 13.56 -8.74
C GLN A 784 -31.80 12.68 -7.50
N LYS A 785 -32.63 11.64 -7.62
CA LYS A 785 -32.84 10.64 -6.56
C LYS A 785 -31.57 9.90 -6.21
N PHE A 786 -30.83 9.45 -7.22
CA PHE A 786 -29.54 8.78 -7.02
C PHE A 786 -28.54 9.71 -6.35
N LEU A 787 -28.45 10.98 -6.75
CA LEU A 787 -27.55 11.96 -6.15
C LEU A 787 -27.98 12.37 -4.73
N GLY A 788 -29.28 12.30 -4.42
CA GLY A 788 -29.83 12.78 -3.15
C GLY A 788 -29.79 14.31 -3.06
N VAL A 789 -29.87 15.00 -4.21
CA VAL A 789 -29.88 16.46 -4.27
C VAL A 789 -31.24 17.01 -3.84
N SER A 790 -31.24 18.16 -3.17
CA SER A 790 -32.44 18.84 -2.70
C SER A 790 -32.26 20.37 -2.79
N PRO A 791 -33.30 21.14 -3.16
CA PRO A 791 -34.62 20.69 -3.64
C PRO A 791 -34.53 20.05 -5.05
N TYR A 792 -35.55 19.29 -5.45
CA TYR A 792 -35.61 18.74 -6.81
C TYR A 792 -35.96 19.85 -7.80
N TYR A 793 -35.33 19.80 -8.98
CA TYR A 793 -35.60 20.63 -10.13
C TYR A 793 -36.57 19.91 -11.08
N ASN A 794 -37.63 20.61 -11.51
CA ASN A 794 -38.63 20.07 -12.43
C ASN A 794 -38.15 20.18 -13.88
N TYR A 795 -37.57 19.09 -14.40
CA TYR A 795 -37.09 19.05 -15.79
C TYR A 795 -38.21 18.99 -16.82
N SER A 796 -39.42 18.57 -16.46
CA SER A 796 -40.57 18.54 -17.37
C SER A 796 -40.99 19.94 -17.82
N ASP A 797 -40.84 20.92 -16.95
CA ASP A 797 -41.15 22.33 -17.25
C ASP A 797 -39.97 23.06 -17.91
N ALA A 798 -38.76 22.51 -17.79
CA ALA A 798 -37.52 23.15 -18.22
C ALA A 798 -36.95 22.58 -19.53
N LEU A 799 -37.47 21.46 -20.02
CA LEU A 799 -37.05 20.83 -21.26
C LEU A 799 -38.19 20.79 -22.28
N ALA A 800 -37.87 21.05 -23.54
CA ALA A 800 -38.81 20.94 -24.65
C ALA A 800 -38.18 20.21 -25.84
N PHE A 801 -38.99 19.41 -26.55
CA PHE A 801 -38.54 18.74 -27.76
C PHE A 801 -38.52 19.71 -28.95
N ASP A 802 -37.36 19.91 -29.55
CA ASP A 802 -37.20 20.76 -30.72
C ASP A 802 -37.27 19.91 -31.99
N SER A 803 -38.30 20.12 -32.81
CA SER A 803 -38.56 19.33 -34.02
C SER A 803 -37.51 19.56 -35.12
N GLN A 804 -36.91 20.74 -35.22
CA GLN A 804 -35.87 21.05 -36.20
C GLN A 804 -34.55 20.38 -35.84
N LYS A 805 -34.21 20.39 -34.55
CA LYS A 805 -33.03 19.72 -34.00
C LYS A 805 -33.22 18.20 -33.96
N GLY A 806 -34.43 17.72 -33.67
CA GLY A 806 -34.77 16.32 -33.45
C GLY A 806 -34.33 15.77 -32.08
N PHE A 807 -34.13 16.66 -31.11
CA PHE A 807 -33.68 16.33 -29.75
C PHE A 807 -34.33 17.27 -28.73
N TRP A 808 -34.34 16.85 -27.47
CA TRP A 808 -34.72 17.70 -26.34
C TRP A 808 -33.68 18.79 -26.08
N CYS A 809 -34.17 19.98 -25.76
CA CYS A 809 -33.40 21.19 -25.54
C CYS A 809 -33.89 21.91 -24.28
N GLN A 810 -33.07 22.80 -23.73
CA GLN A 810 -33.48 23.66 -22.63
C GLN A 810 -34.54 24.65 -23.12
N LEU A 811 -35.66 24.76 -22.39
CA LEU A 811 -36.68 25.77 -22.62
C LEU A 811 -36.22 27.10 -22.00
N LEU A 812 -36.32 28.17 -22.78
CA LEU A 812 -36.06 29.55 -22.35
C LEU A 812 -37.39 30.33 -22.26
N GLU A 813 -37.30 31.55 -21.73
CA GLU A 813 -38.38 32.52 -21.74
C GLU A 813 -38.91 32.75 -23.18
N GLU A 814 -40.20 33.06 -23.30
CA GLU A 814 -40.92 33.26 -24.58
C GLU A 814 -41.03 32.00 -25.47
N GLY A 815 -40.77 30.81 -24.94
CA GLY A 815 -40.93 29.54 -25.68
C GLY A 815 -39.78 29.20 -26.62
N LYS A 816 -38.66 29.93 -26.55
CA LYS A 816 -37.45 29.65 -27.34
C LYS A 816 -36.69 28.45 -26.76
N THR A 817 -36.00 27.68 -27.61
CA THR A 817 -35.20 26.51 -27.19
C THR A 817 -33.70 26.80 -27.30
N LYS A 818 -32.94 26.42 -26.27
CA LYS A 818 -31.47 26.40 -26.28
C LYS A 818 -30.97 24.97 -26.45
N CYS A 819 -30.69 24.61 -27.70
CA CYS A 819 -30.23 23.28 -28.07
C CYS A 819 -28.71 23.12 -28.01
N LEU A 820 -28.26 21.87 -27.91
CA LEU A 820 -26.85 21.51 -28.09
C LEU A 820 -26.33 21.94 -29.48
N GLY A 821 -25.05 22.32 -29.53
CA GLY A 821 -24.39 22.78 -30.76
C GLY A 821 -24.39 21.78 -31.92
N LYS A 822 -24.01 22.24 -33.12
CA LYS A 822 -24.03 21.45 -34.38
C LYS A 822 -23.22 20.14 -34.30
N SER A 823 -22.21 20.08 -33.43
CA SER A 823 -21.38 18.88 -33.22
C SER A 823 -22.08 17.76 -32.42
N LYS A 824 -23.29 17.99 -31.91
CA LYS A 824 -24.08 17.02 -31.13
C LYS A 824 -25.39 16.76 -31.86
N GLY A 825 -25.74 15.48 -32.04
CA GLY A 825 -26.85 15.09 -32.91
C GLY A 825 -26.56 15.34 -34.40
N ARG A 826 -25.34 15.01 -34.87
CA ARG A 826 -24.97 15.17 -36.28
C ARG A 826 -25.91 14.34 -37.17
N LYS A 827 -26.30 14.92 -38.31
CA LYS A 827 -27.00 14.18 -39.37
C LYS A 827 -25.93 13.50 -40.24
N TYR A 828 -25.94 12.18 -40.27
CA TYR A 828 -25.09 11.34 -41.11
C TYR A 828 -25.91 10.17 -41.67
N PRO A 829 -25.45 9.51 -42.75
CA PRO A 829 -26.16 8.37 -43.32
C PRO A 829 -26.47 7.29 -42.27
N PRO A 830 -27.56 6.52 -42.42
CA PRO A 830 -27.79 5.36 -41.58
C PRO A 830 -26.65 4.34 -41.76
N MET A 831 -26.40 3.55 -40.71
CA MET A 831 -25.42 2.47 -40.78
C MET A 831 -25.90 1.37 -41.73
N ASP A 832 -25.01 0.87 -42.59
CA ASP A 832 -25.31 -0.22 -43.52
C ASP A 832 -25.76 -1.49 -42.78
N SER A 833 -26.66 -2.26 -43.40
CA SER A 833 -27.23 -3.48 -42.81
C SER A 833 -26.16 -4.54 -42.53
N GLU A 834 -25.16 -4.67 -43.40
CA GLU A 834 -24.03 -5.59 -43.23
C GLU A 834 -23.18 -5.22 -42.01
N CYS A 835 -22.88 -3.93 -41.82
CA CYS A 835 -22.19 -3.44 -40.62
C CYS A 835 -22.98 -3.77 -39.34
N ARG A 836 -24.31 -3.58 -39.39
CA ARG A 836 -25.18 -3.87 -38.23
C ARG A 836 -25.22 -5.35 -37.91
N ALA A 837 -25.30 -6.22 -38.92
CA ALA A 837 -25.28 -7.67 -38.73
C ALA A 837 -23.95 -8.13 -38.12
N PHE A 838 -22.82 -7.64 -38.65
CA PHE A 838 -21.49 -7.92 -38.11
C PHE A 838 -21.37 -7.51 -36.64
N LEU A 839 -21.77 -6.27 -36.30
CA LEU A 839 -21.64 -5.75 -34.93
C LEU A 839 -22.58 -6.43 -33.94
N SER A 840 -23.79 -6.80 -34.37
CA SER A 840 -24.74 -7.55 -33.55
C SER A 840 -24.16 -8.92 -33.17
N SER A 841 -23.49 -9.60 -34.11
CA SER A 841 -22.75 -10.84 -33.84
C SER A 841 -21.52 -10.59 -32.96
N TYR A 842 -20.71 -9.57 -33.26
CA TYR A 842 -19.50 -9.25 -32.50
C TYR A 842 -19.77 -8.93 -31.01
N TYR A 843 -20.85 -8.19 -30.73
CA TYR A 843 -21.21 -7.82 -29.35
C TYR A 843 -22.14 -8.83 -28.66
N GLN A 844 -22.50 -9.93 -29.31
CA GLN A 844 -23.47 -10.89 -28.76
C GLN A 844 -23.08 -11.36 -27.36
N ASP A 845 -21.88 -11.91 -27.20
CA ASP A 845 -21.39 -12.41 -25.90
C ASP A 845 -21.22 -11.28 -24.88
N HIS A 846 -20.71 -10.12 -25.32
CA HIS A 846 -20.58 -8.94 -24.44
C HIS A 846 -21.93 -8.45 -23.92
N ASN A 847 -22.98 -8.50 -24.73
CA ASN A 847 -24.34 -8.11 -24.35
C ASN A 847 -24.98 -9.13 -23.40
N VAL A 848 -24.70 -10.42 -23.59
CA VAL A 848 -25.11 -11.48 -22.65
C VAL A 848 -24.45 -11.28 -21.29
N GLU A 849 -23.14 -11.02 -21.25
CA GLU A 849 -22.42 -10.72 -20.01
C GLU A 849 -22.92 -9.44 -19.34
N LEU A 850 -23.21 -8.39 -20.12
CA LEU A 850 -23.82 -7.17 -19.59
C LEU A 850 -25.20 -7.46 -18.97
N SER A 851 -26.02 -8.31 -19.60
CA SER A 851 -27.32 -8.69 -19.06
C SER A 851 -27.20 -9.41 -17.71
N LYS A 852 -26.24 -10.34 -17.60
CA LYS A 852 -25.96 -11.05 -16.34
C LYS A 852 -25.49 -10.08 -15.26
N LEU A 853 -24.58 -9.17 -15.62
CA LEU A 853 -24.07 -8.12 -14.74
C LEU A 853 -25.20 -7.22 -14.22
N LEU A 854 -26.04 -6.67 -15.11
CA LEU A 854 -27.16 -5.80 -14.71
C LEU A 854 -28.16 -6.52 -13.82
N HIS A 855 -28.44 -7.80 -14.09
CA HIS A 855 -29.27 -8.62 -13.23
C HIS A 855 -28.66 -8.78 -11.83
N ARG A 856 -27.36 -9.08 -11.75
CA ARG A 856 -26.61 -9.16 -10.47
C ARG A 856 -26.63 -7.84 -9.69
N LEU A 857 -26.61 -6.71 -10.40
CA LEU A 857 -26.68 -5.37 -9.79
C LEU A 857 -28.11 -4.92 -9.45
N GLY A 858 -29.14 -5.71 -9.79
CA GLY A 858 -30.54 -5.33 -9.60
C GLY A 858 -30.98 -4.16 -10.49
N GLN A 859 -30.27 -3.90 -11.60
CA GLN A 859 -30.55 -2.79 -12.51
C GLN A 859 -31.47 -3.23 -13.66
N PRO A 860 -32.40 -2.38 -14.11
CA PRO A 860 -33.26 -2.70 -15.25
C PRO A 860 -32.43 -2.81 -16.53
N LEU A 861 -32.77 -3.77 -17.40
CA LEU A 861 -32.12 -3.88 -18.71
C LEU A 861 -32.52 -2.68 -19.59
N PRO A 862 -31.55 -1.99 -20.22
CA PRO A 862 -31.84 -0.95 -21.22
C PRO A 862 -32.72 -1.47 -22.35
N SER A 863 -33.55 -0.59 -22.90
CA SER A 863 -34.49 -0.90 -23.97
C SER A 863 -33.82 -1.48 -25.23
N TRP A 864 -32.65 -0.96 -25.61
CA TRP A 864 -31.85 -1.48 -26.73
C TRP A 864 -31.31 -2.89 -26.44
N LEU A 865 -30.89 -3.17 -25.21
CA LEU A 865 -30.29 -4.46 -24.83
C LEU A 865 -31.34 -5.57 -24.87
N ARG A 866 -32.57 -5.28 -24.41
CA ARG A 866 -33.70 -6.24 -24.50
C ARG A 866 -33.96 -6.66 -25.95
N LYS A 867 -33.88 -5.71 -26.90
CA LYS A 867 -34.07 -5.99 -28.33
C LYS A 867 -32.95 -6.83 -28.92
N GLU A 868 -31.69 -6.56 -28.56
CA GLU A 868 -30.56 -7.36 -29.04
C GLU A 868 -30.60 -8.79 -28.49
N LEU A 869 -30.93 -8.98 -27.20
CA LEU A 869 -31.01 -10.31 -26.59
C LEU A 869 -32.16 -11.17 -27.14
N GLN A 870 -33.23 -10.55 -27.66
CA GLN A 870 -34.30 -11.27 -28.34
C GLN A 870 -33.85 -11.91 -29.66
N LYS A 871 -32.79 -11.41 -30.30
CA LYS A 871 -32.23 -11.98 -31.54
C LYS A 871 -31.38 -13.23 -31.32
N VAL A 872 -31.01 -13.49 -30.07
CA VAL A 872 -30.17 -14.63 -29.65
C VAL A 872 -31.03 -15.86 -29.32
N ARG A 873 -32.34 -15.67 -29.14
CA ARG A 873 -33.33 -16.74 -29.00
C ARG A 873 -33.86 -17.14 -30.36
#